data_AF-A0A2V6RTD8-F1
#
_entry.id   AF-A0A2V6RTD8-F1
#
_cell.length_a   1.000
_cell.length_b   1.000
_cell.length_c   1.000
_cell.angle_alpha   90.00
_cell.angle_beta   90.00
_cell.angle_gamma   90.00
#
_symmetry.space_group_name_H-M   'P 1'
#
loop_
_entity.id
_entity.type
_entity.pdbx_description
1 polymer ?
#
loop_
_entity_poly.entity_id
_entity_poly.type
_entity_poly.pdbx_seq_one_letter_code
_entity_poly.pdbx_strand_id
1 'polypeptide(L)'
;MRAWTVDADDIRVAEDFDESLLHRTPEIDSFLTPDRDDKFIVIATKGFGKTLLLKAKRILYQRESRPGCLPTGNLLDKPIGDKIFGREALAFFAASPLPWSKLWLTAIAAAALKHVGAVDGLKVSPRLTGLIEDDRLHSVIDHFVRLLDFTPSELQRSATDTDGHLVPRLRAIKAPLAIFIDGVDEYFNKHVEVLDVSPSVTGELSPNVWYFAQLGLVEVAYQLRRINHHLKVFAAVRKEAYARLPQRTAMAQQYRGSAVDIVYSPESLREIFINNVRLLKADRMVRPERLRTDPLLAFLGRAQLTHTYTREDEEVFDYVCRHTLLRPRDLMTIGERLAALRPEERLNEYRLKEEVNLAATEIAHEYLAEIAPHLGHLELERFLPRLPGHILTRDEVELLFAAHNAGADGADPKHVFCALYCVGLLGYVHHDQVRGESVQRFLRPGEATLEPDGVLPRATHYLVHPVLSEVIGRANPAYLQRIDRVNIVGYGRLWRETGSVDHAVRVDVLCVLKADVHGFGMLMRSGADAPVRKALEEAVKKWRQGAAITETRDGDSLVIVHDDPVALAQMARQIMDDVYQAPGQPRLRMALHYGEVQTRQRPEDPVTIIAGGDAILCTARVEPHVEPGQIWATEEFRQELSRKPSLWRTTPVPGPSGDRFNVKKEGGTEPDLWVRLYRLEL
;
A
#
# COMPACT_ATOMS: atom_id res chain seq x y z
N MET A 1 -23.85 8.27 15.13
CA MET A 1 -22.71 7.34 15.37
C MET A 1 -21.43 8.12 15.72
N ARG A 2 -20.42 7.46 16.32
CA ARG A 2 -19.12 8.06 16.68
C ARG A 2 -18.16 8.04 15.47
N ALA A 3 -17.18 8.93 15.46
CA ALA A 3 -16.08 8.88 14.49
C ALA A 3 -15.28 7.58 14.68
N TRP A 4 -14.73 7.05 13.57
CA TRP A 4 -13.85 5.87 13.53
C TRP A 4 -14.51 4.54 13.92
N THR A 5 -15.82 4.41 13.76
CA THR A 5 -16.52 3.13 14.00
C THR A 5 -16.04 2.06 13.00
N VAL A 6 -15.44 0.99 13.53
CA VAL A 6 -14.88 -0.13 12.76
C VAL A 6 -15.95 -1.14 12.36
N ASP A 7 -16.95 -1.36 13.22
CA ASP A 7 -18.02 -2.35 13.02
C ASP A 7 -19.37 -1.69 12.76
N ALA A 8 -19.98 -2.03 11.63
CA ALA A 8 -21.30 -1.55 11.28
C ALA A 8 -22.40 -2.13 12.18
N ASP A 9 -22.12 -3.16 12.98
CA ASP A 9 -23.07 -3.75 13.93
C ASP A 9 -23.43 -2.85 15.12
N ASP A 10 -22.68 -1.78 15.32
CA ASP A 10 -23.08 -0.70 16.23
C ASP A 10 -24.33 0.06 15.75
N ILE A 11 -24.68 0.01 14.45
CA ILE A 11 -25.96 0.52 13.93
C ILE A 11 -27.04 -0.51 14.19
N ARG A 12 -27.83 -0.33 15.24
CA ARG A 12 -28.91 -1.26 15.57
C ARG A 12 -30.24 -0.82 14.99
N VAL A 13 -30.50 0.48 14.99
CA VAL A 13 -31.76 1.06 14.50
C VAL A 13 -31.50 2.16 13.46
N ALA A 14 -32.56 2.57 12.76
CA ALA A 14 -32.47 3.56 11.68
C ALA A 14 -32.01 4.93 12.16
N GLU A 15 -32.30 5.27 13.42
CA GLU A 15 -31.93 6.52 14.09
C GLU A 15 -30.43 6.60 14.39
N ASP A 16 -29.72 5.47 14.47
CA ASP A 16 -28.28 5.44 14.74
C ASP A 16 -27.44 5.79 13.49
N PHE A 17 -28.05 5.70 12.31
CA PHE A 17 -27.39 5.85 11.02
C PHE A 17 -27.27 7.32 10.62
N ASP A 18 -26.03 7.73 10.36
CA ASP A 18 -25.71 9.04 9.80
C ASP A 18 -25.28 8.87 8.34
N GLU A 19 -25.99 9.53 7.42
CA GLU A 19 -25.70 9.47 5.98
C GLU A 19 -24.32 10.06 5.64
N SER A 20 -23.77 10.95 6.46
CA SER A 20 -22.46 11.55 6.22
C SER A 20 -21.29 10.57 6.35
N LEU A 21 -21.53 9.40 6.95
CA LEU A 21 -20.53 8.34 7.10
C LEU A 21 -20.34 7.51 5.84
N LEU A 22 -21.34 7.47 4.98
CA LEU A 22 -21.29 6.69 3.77
C LEU A 22 -20.71 7.53 2.64
N HIS A 23 -19.45 7.25 2.29
CA HIS A 23 -18.89 7.79 1.05
C HIS A 23 -19.56 7.13 -0.14
N ARG A 24 -20.25 7.95 -0.94
CA ARG A 24 -21.06 7.50 -2.07
C ARG A 24 -20.22 7.52 -3.35
N THR A 25 -19.79 6.35 -3.80
CA THR A 25 -19.28 6.17 -5.18
C THR A 25 -20.47 6.09 -6.16
N PRO A 26 -20.26 6.27 -7.48
CA PRO A 26 -21.34 6.11 -8.46
C PRO A 26 -22.09 4.78 -8.36
N GLU A 27 -21.39 3.69 -8.05
CA GLU A 27 -21.97 2.36 -7.87
C GLU A 27 -22.81 2.27 -6.59
N ILE A 28 -22.34 2.85 -5.49
CA ILE A 28 -23.07 2.94 -4.22
C ILE A 28 -24.32 3.80 -4.38
N ASP A 29 -24.21 4.96 -5.02
CA ASP A 29 -25.35 5.83 -5.31
C ASP A 29 -26.38 5.15 -6.20
N SER A 30 -25.93 4.44 -7.24
CA SER A 30 -26.86 3.68 -8.09
C SER A 30 -27.57 2.58 -7.31
N PHE A 31 -26.91 1.92 -6.35
CA PHE A 31 -27.52 0.92 -5.49
C PHE A 31 -28.52 1.53 -4.49
N LEU A 32 -28.20 2.71 -3.95
CA LEU A 32 -29.05 3.43 -3.01
C LEU A 32 -30.15 4.26 -3.68
N THR A 33 -30.21 4.28 -5.00
CA THR A 33 -31.30 4.96 -5.71
C THR A 33 -32.62 4.22 -5.43
N PRO A 34 -33.66 4.90 -4.94
CA PRO A 34 -34.94 4.29 -4.55
C PRO A 34 -35.62 3.45 -5.63
N ASP A 35 -35.67 3.97 -6.86
CA ASP A 35 -36.37 3.34 -7.98
C ASP A 35 -35.50 2.32 -8.74
N ARG A 36 -34.27 2.06 -8.28
CA ARG A 36 -33.33 1.12 -8.90
C ARG A 36 -33.12 -0.12 -8.02
N ASP A 37 -33.77 -1.20 -8.45
CA ASP A 37 -33.72 -2.51 -7.81
C ASP A 37 -33.18 -3.60 -8.74
N ASP A 38 -32.44 -3.18 -9.77
CA ASP A 38 -31.73 -4.09 -10.66
C ASP A 38 -30.48 -4.69 -9.99
N LYS A 39 -29.90 -3.97 -9.01
CA LYS A 39 -28.80 -4.39 -8.16
C LYS A 39 -29.30 -4.77 -6.77
N PHE A 40 -29.03 -6.00 -6.34
CA PHE A 40 -29.51 -6.51 -5.05
C PHE A 40 -28.50 -7.43 -4.32
N ILE A 41 -27.39 -7.79 -4.97
CA ILE A 41 -26.29 -8.51 -4.31
C ILE A 41 -25.13 -7.56 -4.07
N VAL A 42 -24.73 -7.38 -2.81
CA VAL A 42 -23.56 -6.60 -2.41
C VAL A 42 -22.35 -7.54 -2.31
N ILE A 43 -21.31 -7.26 -3.07
CA ILE A 43 -20.09 -8.07 -3.13
C ILE A 43 -18.92 -7.24 -2.66
N ALA A 44 -18.17 -7.76 -1.68
CA ALA A 44 -16.87 -7.24 -1.31
C ALA A 44 -16.12 -8.25 -0.42
N THR A 45 -14.80 -8.07 -0.28
CA THR A 45 -14.02 -8.74 0.78
C THR A 45 -14.34 -8.13 2.16
N LYS A 46 -13.75 -8.63 3.26
CA LYS A 46 -13.99 -8.08 4.61
C LYS A 46 -13.44 -6.66 4.69
N GLY A 47 -14.13 -5.82 5.45
CA GLY A 47 -13.67 -4.46 5.74
C GLY A 47 -14.00 -3.40 4.68
N PHE A 48 -14.78 -3.75 3.65
CA PHE A 48 -15.24 -2.81 2.60
C PHE A 48 -16.64 -2.20 2.86
N GLY A 49 -17.31 -2.58 3.95
CA GLY A 49 -18.59 -1.96 4.34
C GLY A 49 -19.84 -2.59 3.72
N LYS A 50 -19.85 -3.90 3.43
CA LYS A 50 -21.04 -4.63 2.94
C LYS A 50 -22.27 -4.42 3.84
N THR A 51 -22.10 -4.69 5.13
CA THR A 51 -23.13 -4.54 6.17
C THR A 51 -23.63 -3.09 6.24
N LEU A 52 -22.71 -2.11 6.20
CA LEU A 52 -23.06 -0.68 6.21
C LEU A 52 -23.94 -0.32 5.01
N LEU A 53 -23.58 -0.77 3.80
CA LEU A 53 -24.33 -0.49 2.58
C LEU A 53 -25.73 -1.15 2.59
N LEU A 54 -25.83 -2.39 3.08
CA LEU A 54 -27.13 -3.06 3.23
C LEU A 54 -28.02 -2.34 4.26
N LYS A 55 -27.46 -1.91 5.40
CA LYS A 55 -28.21 -1.11 6.40
C LYS A 55 -28.69 0.20 5.80
N ALA A 56 -27.85 0.89 5.02
CA ALA A 56 -28.25 2.12 4.34
C ALA A 56 -29.44 1.91 3.40
N LYS A 57 -29.39 0.88 2.53
CA LYS A 57 -30.52 0.52 1.64
C LYS A 57 -31.76 0.13 2.44
N ARG A 58 -31.61 -0.64 3.52
CA ARG A 58 -32.72 -0.99 4.42
C ARG A 58 -33.43 0.22 5.01
N ILE A 59 -32.66 1.16 5.55
CA ILE A 59 -33.20 2.37 6.18
C ILE A 59 -33.93 3.23 5.15
N LEU A 60 -33.39 3.33 3.93
CA LEU A 60 -34.05 4.01 2.82
C LEU A 60 -35.43 3.40 2.53
N TYR A 61 -35.52 2.07 2.42
CA TYR A 61 -36.80 1.38 2.22
C TYR A 61 -37.81 1.58 3.36
N GLN A 62 -37.33 1.68 4.61
CA GLN A 62 -38.20 1.95 5.76
C GLN A 62 -38.76 3.38 5.73
N ARG A 63 -37.94 4.37 5.35
CA ARG A 63 -38.34 5.79 5.31
C ARG A 63 -39.35 6.09 4.21
N GLU A 64 -39.23 5.43 3.06
CA GLU A 64 -40.12 5.67 1.89
C GLU A 64 -41.49 4.98 1.97
N SER A 65 -41.80 4.32 3.09
CA SER A 65 -43.13 3.77 3.41
C SER A 65 -43.68 2.72 2.42
N ARG A 66 -42.85 1.99 1.65
CA ARG A 66 -43.34 1.22 0.48
C ARG A 66 -42.83 -0.20 0.22
N PRO A 67 -42.13 -0.88 1.13
CA PRO A 67 -42.41 -2.32 1.32
C PRO A 67 -42.42 -2.78 2.77
N GLY A 68 -43.13 -3.89 3.04
CA GLY A 68 -42.87 -4.70 4.22
C GLY A 68 -41.40 -5.14 4.23
N CYS A 69 -40.80 -5.25 5.40
CA CYS A 69 -39.35 -5.32 5.54
C CYS A 69 -38.98 -6.45 6.49
N LEU A 70 -38.25 -7.47 6.00
CA LEU A 70 -37.75 -8.59 6.81
C LEU A 70 -36.23 -8.47 7.02
N PRO A 71 -35.72 -8.75 8.23
CA PRO A 71 -36.45 -9.21 9.41
C PRO A 71 -37.25 -8.06 10.07
N THR A 72 -38.24 -8.34 10.90
CA THR A 72 -38.91 -7.29 11.69
C THR A 72 -38.12 -6.99 12.97
N GLY A 73 -37.99 -5.73 13.36
CA GLY A 73 -37.32 -5.31 14.60
C GLY A 73 -35.80 -5.13 14.51
N ASN A 74 -35.13 -5.79 13.55
CA ASN A 74 -33.71 -5.58 13.23
C ASN A 74 -33.54 -5.00 11.81
N LEU A 75 -32.36 -4.43 11.53
CA LEU A 75 -32.06 -3.92 10.18
C LEU A 75 -31.72 -5.05 9.20
N LEU A 76 -30.94 -6.05 9.63
CA LEU A 76 -30.48 -7.16 8.79
C LEU A 76 -30.77 -8.49 9.46
N ASP A 77 -31.02 -9.51 8.65
CA ASP A 77 -31.17 -10.90 9.09
C ASP A 77 -29.80 -11.55 9.08
N LYS A 78 -29.29 -11.92 10.27
CA LYS A 78 -27.96 -12.51 10.44
C LYS A 78 -28.03 -13.81 11.25
N PRO A 79 -27.42 -14.91 10.79
CA PRO A 79 -27.28 -16.12 11.59
C PRO A 79 -26.26 -15.91 12.72
N ILE A 80 -26.46 -16.60 13.85
CA ILE A 80 -25.59 -16.53 15.03
C ILE A 80 -24.99 -17.91 15.32
N GLY A 81 -23.69 -17.95 15.61
CA GLY A 81 -22.94 -19.16 15.92
C GLY A 81 -22.23 -19.75 14.71
N ASP A 82 -21.83 -21.01 14.80
CA ASP A 82 -21.20 -21.74 13.70
C ASP A 82 -21.92 -23.06 13.46
N LYS A 83 -22.34 -23.32 12.22
CA LYS A 83 -22.90 -24.62 11.87
C LYS A 83 -21.79 -25.59 11.50
N ILE A 84 -21.81 -26.76 12.11
CA ILE A 84 -21.02 -27.93 11.72
C ILE A 84 -22.01 -29.04 11.36
N PHE A 85 -21.69 -29.80 10.31
CA PHE A 85 -22.53 -30.89 9.82
C PHE A 85 -21.99 -32.25 10.26
N GLY A 86 -22.90 -33.21 10.47
CA GLY A 86 -22.54 -34.62 10.48
C GLY A 86 -22.18 -35.10 9.06
N ARG A 87 -21.49 -36.24 8.95
CA ARG A 87 -20.96 -36.81 7.70
C ARG A 87 -21.98 -36.84 6.55
N GLU A 88 -23.21 -37.30 6.82
CA GLU A 88 -24.25 -37.41 5.79
C GLU A 88 -24.68 -36.04 5.23
N ALA A 89 -24.99 -35.08 6.12
CA ALA A 89 -25.39 -33.73 5.73
C ALA A 89 -24.23 -32.98 5.05
N LEU A 90 -22.99 -33.19 5.51
CA LEU A 90 -21.81 -32.61 4.87
C LEU A 90 -21.67 -33.13 3.43
N ALA A 91 -21.75 -34.44 3.22
CA ALA A 91 -21.66 -35.02 1.87
C ALA A 91 -22.75 -34.46 0.94
N PHE A 92 -23.96 -34.24 1.48
CA PHE A 92 -25.06 -33.62 0.74
C PHE A 92 -24.78 -32.16 0.35
N PHE A 93 -24.40 -31.32 1.32
CA PHE A 93 -24.20 -29.89 1.09
C PHE A 93 -22.87 -29.52 0.41
N ALA A 94 -21.83 -30.35 0.56
CA ALA A 94 -20.52 -30.11 -0.05
C ALA A 94 -20.42 -30.61 -1.50
N ALA A 95 -21.39 -31.42 -1.96
CA ALA A 95 -21.38 -31.99 -3.31
C ALA A 95 -21.70 -30.97 -4.40
N SER A 96 -22.64 -30.04 -4.15
CA SER A 96 -23.08 -29.07 -5.17
C SER A 96 -23.82 -27.86 -4.56
N PRO A 97 -24.00 -26.75 -5.31
CA PRO A 97 -24.78 -25.61 -4.86
C PRO A 97 -26.30 -25.83 -4.87
N LEU A 98 -26.81 -26.82 -5.60
CA LEU A 98 -28.26 -27.00 -5.78
C LEU A 98 -29.04 -27.22 -4.46
N PRO A 99 -28.57 -28.06 -3.51
CA PRO A 99 -29.17 -28.16 -2.18
C PRO A 99 -29.31 -26.82 -1.46
N TRP A 100 -28.30 -25.95 -1.57
CA TRP A 100 -28.31 -24.63 -0.96
C TRP A 100 -29.37 -23.74 -1.59
N SER A 101 -29.48 -23.72 -2.92
CA SER A 101 -30.52 -22.96 -3.61
C SER A 101 -31.93 -23.43 -3.22
N LYS A 102 -32.16 -24.74 -3.05
CA LYS A 102 -33.45 -25.26 -2.58
C LYS A 102 -33.74 -24.89 -1.12
N LEU A 103 -32.72 -24.96 -0.26
CA LEU A 103 -32.85 -24.59 1.15
C LEU A 103 -33.15 -23.10 1.31
N TRP A 104 -32.42 -22.22 0.60
CA TRP A 104 -32.67 -20.77 0.60
C TRP A 104 -34.04 -20.42 0.06
N LEU A 105 -34.47 -21.04 -1.04
CA LEU A 105 -35.81 -20.81 -1.60
C LEU A 105 -36.90 -21.20 -0.61
N THR A 106 -36.74 -22.34 0.08
CA THR A 106 -37.69 -22.80 1.11
C THR A 106 -37.75 -21.83 2.28
N ALA A 107 -36.59 -21.40 2.81
CA ALA A 107 -36.50 -20.45 3.92
C ALA A 107 -37.15 -19.10 3.58
N ILE A 108 -36.77 -18.52 2.43
CA ILE A 108 -37.31 -17.23 1.97
C ILE A 108 -38.81 -17.35 1.72
N ALA A 109 -39.26 -18.43 1.10
CA ALA A 109 -40.67 -18.62 0.80
C ALA A 109 -41.53 -18.76 2.06
N ALA A 110 -41.08 -19.57 3.03
CA ALA A 110 -41.77 -19.75 4.29
C ALA A 110 -41.87 -18.43 5.07
N ALA A 111 -40.76 -17.73 5.25
CA ALA A 111 -40.73 -16.45 5.97
C ALA A 111 -41.57 -15.37 5.28
N ALA A 112 -41.48 -15.24 3.95
CA ALA A 112 -42.26 -14.27 3.19
C ALA A 112 -43.76 -14.54 3.28
N LEU A 113 -44.19 -15.80 3.07
CA LEU A 113 -45.61 -16.17 3.15
C LEU A 113 -46.16 -16.00 4.56
N LYS A 114 -45.37 -16.34 5.59
CA LYS A 114 -45.75 -16.14 6.99
C LYS A 114 -45.90 -14.66 7.32
N HIS A 115 -44.96 -13.83 6.88
CA HIS A 115 -45.02 -12.38 7.09
C HIS A 115 -46.26 -11.73 6.47
N VAL A 116 -46.70 -12.18 5.29
CA VAL A 116 -47.90 -11.65 4.62
C VAL A 116 -49.20 -12.39 5.00
N GLY A 117 -49.14 -13.36 5.93
CA GLY A 117 -50.31 -14.15 6.36
C GLY A 117 -50.89 -15.07 5.28
N ALA A 118 -50.07 -15.55 4.33
CA ALA A 118 -50.51 -16.36 3.19
C ALA A 118 -50.20 -17.86 3.33
N VAL A 119 -50.09 -18.35 4.56
CA VAL A 119 -49.73 -19.76 4.88
C VAL A 119 -50.94 -20.69 4.98
N ASP A 120 -52.15 -20.14 5.09
CA ASP A 120 -53.36 -20.93 5.29
C ASP A 120 -53.67 -21.86 4.10
N GLY A 121 -53.99 -23.11 4.43
CA GLY A 121 -54.37 -24.15 3.47
C GLY A 121 -53.23 -24.68 2.61
N LEU A 122 -51.97 -24.45 3.00
CA LEU A 122 -50.80 -25.09 2.37
C LEU A 122 -50.83 -26.61 2.62
N LYS A 123 -50.72 -27.39 1.55
CA LYS A 123 -50.66 -28.85 1.61
C LYS A 123 -49.21 -29.29 1.49
N VAL A 124 -48.47 -29.26 2.58
CA VAL A 124 -47.05 -29.61 2.61
C VAL A 124 -46.78 -30.74 3.59
N SER A 125 -45.57 -31.32 3.55
CA SER A 125 -45.16 -32.38 4.45
C SER A 125 -45.18 -31.93 5.93
N PRO A 126 -45.41 -32.85 6.89
CA PRO A 126 -45.57 -32.49 8.31
C PRO A 126 -44.38 -31.72 8.90
N ARG A 127 -43.15 -32.01 8.44
CA ARG A 127 -41.94 -31.30 8.86
C ARG A 127 -41.95 -29.84 8.42
N LEU A 128 -42.34 -29.58 7.17
CA LEU A 128 -42.42 -28.22 6.66
C LEU A 128 -43.61 -27.47 7.26
N THR A 129 -44.74 -28.15 7.50
CA THR A 129 -45.88 -27.57 8.24
C THR A 129 -45.44 -27.10 9.63
N GLY A 130 -44.77 -27.96 10.41
CA GLY A 130 -44.31 -27.58 11.75
C GLY A 130 -43.33 -26.41 11.75
N LEU A 131 -42.50 -26.28 10.71
CA LEU A 131 -41.59 -25.14 10.54
C LEU A 131 -42.34 -23.84 10.19
N ILE A 132 -43.37 -23.91 9.35
CA ILE A 132 -44.19 -22.74 9.00
C ILE A 132 -45.02 -22.26 10.20
N GLU A 133 -45.62 -23.20 10.94
CA GLU A 133 -46.50 -22.94 12.08
C GLU A 133 -45.75 -22.54 13.37
N ASP A 134 -44.42 -22.72 13.47
CA ASP A 134 -43.66 -22.37 14.67
C ASP A 134 -43.63 -20.84 14.86
N ASP A 135 -44.48 -20.33 15.75
CA ASP A 135 -44.62 -18.90 16.07
C ASP A 135 -43.31 -18.21 16.49
N ARG A 136 -42.23 -18.93 16.80
CA ARG A 136 -40.94 -18.33 17.15
C ARG A 136 -40.10 -17.97 15.93
N LEU A 137 -40.42 -18.51 14.75
CA LEU A 137 -39.67 -18.28 13.52
C LEU A 137 -40.33 -17.16 12.73
N HIS A 138 -39.65 -16.01 12.63
CA HIS A 138 -40.19 -14.80 12.00
C HIS A 138 -39.36 -14.32 10.81
N SER A 139 -38.06 -14.62 10.79
CA SER A 139 -37.13 -14.17 9.76
C SER A 139 -36.73 -15.26 8.77
N VAL A 140 -36.06 -14.90 7.69
CA VAL A 140 -35.54 -15.89 6.73
C VAL A 140 -34.48 -16.75 7.40
N ILE A 141 -33.60 -16.16 8.20
CA ILE A 141 -32.53 -16.87 8.89
C ILE A 141 -33.09 -17.83 9.95
N ASP A 142 -34.16 -17.48 10.67
CA ASP A 142 -34.82 -18.39 11.60
C ASP A 142 -35.21 -19.71 10.91
N HIS A 143 -35.86 -19.60 9.75
CA HIS A 143 -36.28 -20.75 8.96
C HIS A 143 -35.08 -21.47 8.33
N PHE A 144 -34.09 -20.72 7.83
CA PHE A 144 -32.85 -21.24 7.26
C PHE A 144 -32.10 -22.13 8.25
N VAL A 145 -31.84 -21.62 9.47
CA VAL A 145 -31.10 -22.35 10.51
C VAL A 145 -31.85 -23.63 10.91
N ARG A 146 -33.18 -23.57 11.04
CA ARG A 146 -34.00 -24.76 11.32
C ARG A 146 -34.00 -25.79 10.21
N LEU A 147 -34.00 -25.37 8.95
CA LEU A 147 -33.87 -26.28 7.81
C LEU A 147 -32.52 -26.99 7.79
N LEU A 148 -31.45 -26.39 8.30
CA LEU A 148 -30.14 -27.05 8.39
C LEU A 148 -30.09 -28.22 9.39
N ASP A 149 -31.14 -28.41 10.21
CA ASP A 149 -31.29 -29.57 11.09
C ASP A 149 -32.06 -30.73 10.42
N PHE A 150 -32.59 -30.52 9.21
CA PHE A 150 -33.32 -31.56 8.48
C PHE A 150 -32.34 -32.56 7.84
N THR A 151 -32.76 -33.82 7.76
CA THR A 151 -32.05 -34.83 6.99
C THR A 151 -32.11 -34.51 5.47
N PRO A 152 -31.18 -35.02 4.65
CA PRO A 152 -31.22 -34.83 3.20
C PRO A 152 -32.56 -35.22 2.57
N SER A 153 -33.19 -36.30 3.07
CA SER A 153 -34.52 -36.76 2.59
C SER A 153 -35.65 -35.79 2.93
N GLU A 154 -35.59 -35.13 4.09
CA GLU A 154 -36.57 -34.13 4.52
C GLU A 154 -36.38 -32.83 3.75
N LEU A 155 -35.13 -32.44 3.45
CA LEU A 155 -34.81 -31.29 2.61
C LEU A 155 -35.32 -31.48 1.17
N GLN A 156 -35.12 -32.65 0.57
CA GLN A 156 -35.64 -32.95 -0.77
C GLN A 156 -37.18 -32.90 -0.82
N ARG A 157 -37.86 -33.44 0.21
CA ARG A 157 -39.32 -33.33 0.34
C ARG A 157 -39.77 -31.88 0.49
N SER A 158 -39.12 -31.11 1.37
CA SER A 158 -39.41 -29.69 1.59
C SER A 158 -39.18 -28.86 0.32
N ALA A 159 -38.16 -29.19 -0.47
CA ALA A 159 -37.91 -28.56 -1.77
C ALA A 159 -39.04 -28.84 -2.78
N THR A 160 -39.53 -30.08 -2.81
CA THR A 160 -40.67 -30.48 -3.66
C THR A 160 -41.95 -29.75 -3.24
N ASP A 161 -42.23 -29.70 -1.93
CA ASP A 161 -43.34 -28.95 -1.37
C ASP A 161 -43.24 -27.45 -1.68
N THR A 162 -42.02 -26.91 -1.63
CA THR A 162 -41.76 -25.50 -1.93
C THR A 162 -42.08 -25.17 -3.37
N ASP A 163 -41.59 -25.98 -4.32
CA ASP A 163 -41.87 -25.79 -5.75
C ASP A 163 -43.37 -25.97 -6.07
N GLY A 164 -44.03 -26.95 -5.44
CA GLY A 164 -45.43 -27.30 -5.70
C GLY A 164 -46.47 -26.41 -4.99
N HIS A 165 -46.14 -25.86 -3.82
CA HIS A 165 -47.13 -25.19 -2.96
C HIS A 165 -46.71 -23.77 -2.53
N LEU A 166 -45.47 -23.55 -2.10
CA LEU A 166 -45.04 -22.23 -1.61
C LEU A 166 -44.78 -21.26 -2.77
N VAL A 167 -44.03 -21.67 -3.80
CA VAL A 167 -43.71 -20.82 -4.96
C VAL A 167 -44.98 -20.31 -5.69
N PRO A 168 -46.02 -21.13 -5.94
CA PRO A 168 -47.29 -20.63 -6.47
C PRO A 168 -47.93 -19.53 -5.61
N ARG A 169 -47.86 -19.64 -4.28
CA ARG A 169 -48.36 -18.59 -3.37
C ARG A 169 -47.48 -17.35 -3.38
N LEU A 170 -46.16 -17.49 -3.48
CA LEU A 170 -45.25 -16.35 -3.64
C LEU A 170 -45.57 -15.52 -4.87
N ARG A 171 -45.94 -16.15 -5.99
CA ARG A 171 -46.36 -15.44 -7.22
C ARG A 171 -47.62 -14.60 -7.02
N ALA A 172 -48.47 -14.96 -6.06
CA ALA A 172 -49.72 -14.27 -5.76
C ALA A 172 -49.55 -13.06 -4.82
N ILE A 173 -48.36 -12.87 -4.24
CA ILE A 173 -48.07 -11.72 -3.36
C ILE A 173 -48.13 -10.42 -4.18
N LYS A 174 -48.98 -9.48 -3.76
CA LYS A 174 -49.16 -8.17 -4.40
C LYS A 174 -48.50 -7.03 -3.63
N ALA A 175 -48.29 -7.22 -2.33
CA ALA A 175 -47.64 -6.22 -1.48
C ALA A 175 -46.11 -6.31 -1.67
N PRO A 176 -45.42 -5.18 -1.90
CA PRO A 176 -43.97 -5.14 -1.92
C PRO A 176 -43.36 -5.63 -0.59
N LEU A 177 -42.36 -6.51 -0.68
CA LEU A 177 -41.62 -7.06 0.47
C LEU A 177 -40.13 -7.05 0.15
N ALA A 178 -39.35 -6.40 1.01
CA ALA A 178 -37.89 -6.36 0.93
C ALA A 178 -37.27 -7.17 2.08
N ILE A 179 -36.32 -8.03 1.73
CA ILE A 179 -35.65 -8.99 2.61
C ILE A 179 -34.16 -8.65 2.61
N PHE A 180 -33.54 -8.53 3.78
CA PHE A 180 -32.14 -8.12 3.92
C PHE A 180 -31.35 -9.18 4.69
N ILE A 181 -30.43 -9.86 4.03
CA ILE A 181 -29.67 -10.99 4.57
C ILE A 181 -28.17 -10.64 4.58
N ASP A 182 -27.50 -10.90 5.69
CA ASP A 182 -26.06 -10.65 5.85
C ASP A 182 -25.40 -11.75 6.73
N GLY A 183 -24.08 -11.83 6.75
CA GLY A 183 -23.32 -12.70 7.66
C GLY A 183 -23.38 -14.20 7.34
N VAL A 184 -23.78 -14.59 6.13
CA VAL A 184 -23.81 -16.01 5.70
C VAL A 184 -22.39 -16.60 5.65
N ASP A 185 -21.40 -15.81 5.24
CA ASP A 185 -20.00 -16.22 5.26
C ASP A 185 -19.53 -16.53 6.68
N GLU A 186 -19.81 -15.63 7.63
CA GLU A 186 -19.36 -15.75 9.02
C GLU A 186 -19.92 -17.01 9.70
N TYR A 187 -21.17 -17.38 9.44
CA TYR A 187 -21.83 -18.56 10.02
C TYR A 187 -21.18 -19.91 9.65
N PHE A 188 -20.45 -19.94 8.54
CA PHE A 188 -19.78 -21.14 8.05
C PHE A 188 -18.24 -20.99 8.09
N ASN A 189 -17.69 -19.99 8.79
CA ASN A 189 -16.24 -19.74 8.83
C ASN A 189 -15.43 -20.96 9.28
N LYS A 190 -15.94 -21.77 10.22
CA LYS A 190 -15.28 -23.02 10.64
C LYS A 190 -14.97 -23.99 9.50
N HIS A 191 -15.76 -23.98 8.42
CA HIS A 191 -15.54 -24.84 7.26
C HIS A 191 -14.35 -24.41 6.38
N VAL A 192 -13.80 -23.23 6.62
CA VAL A 192 -12.57 -22.75 5.96
C VAL A 192 -11.41 -22.60 6.96
N GLU A 193 -11.68 -22.26 8.23
CA GLU A 193 -10.65 -21.97 9.25
C GLU A 193 -9.79 -23.15 9.71
N VAL A 194 -10.30 -24.38 9.70
CA VAL A 194 -9.64 -25.52 10.35
C VAL A 194 -9.30 -26.60 9.33
N LEU A 195 -8.08 -26.56 8.80
CA LEU A 195 -7.57 -27.61 7.89
C LEU A 195 -6.69 -28.66 8.60
N ASP A 196 -6.15 -28.37 9.80
CA ASP A 196 -5.11 -29.22 10.44
C ASP A 196 -5.52 -29.89 11.78
N VAL A 197 -6.79 -29.79 12.21
CA VAL A 197 -7.25 -30.49 13.43
C VAL A 197 -7.82 -31.87 13.07
N SER A 198 -7.31 -32.89 13.75
CA SER A 198 -7.75 -34.29 13.60
C SER A 198 -9.29 -34.39 13.66
N PRO A 199 -9.95 -35.16 12.76
CA PRO A 199 -11.40 -35.19 12.60
C PRO A 199 -12.21 -35.68 13.82
N SER A 200 -11.54 -36.05 14.92
CA SER A 200 -12.15 -36.68 16.09
C SER A 200 -12.86 -35.72 17.06
N VAL A 201 -12.66 -34.40 16.97
CA VAL A 201 -13.25 -33.44 17.95
C VAL A 201 -14.17 -32.40 17.31
N THR A 202 -14.02 -32.07 16.02
CA THR A 202 -14.74 -30.96 15.35
C THR A 202 -15.69 -31.36 14.22
N GLY A 203 -15.93 -32.66 13.99
CA GLY A 203 -16.71 -33.13 12.84
C GLY A 203 -15.96 -32.96 11.51
N GLU A 204 -16.50 -33.52 10.42
CA GLU A 204 -15.90 -33.35 9.09
C GLU A 204 -16.21 -31.93 8.55
N LEU A 205 -15.22 -31.27 7.95
CA LEU A 205 -15.32 -29.91 7.44
C LEU A 205 -15.06 -29.89 5.93
N SER A 206 -15.73 -29.00 5.20
CA SER A 206 -15.51 -28.83 3.76
C SER A 206 -15.65 -27.36 3.36
N PRO A 207 -14.63 -26.74 2.73
CA PRO A 207 -14.72 -25.37 2.23
C PRO A 207 -15.89 -25.15 1.27
N ASN A 208 -16.32 -26.19 0.55
CA ASN A 208 -17.45 -26.13 -0.36
C ASN A 208 -18.75 -25.67 0.32
N VAL A 209 -18.94 -25.98 1.61
CA VAL A 209 -20.09 -25.48 2.38
C VAL A 209 -20.11 -23.95 2.39
N TRP A 210 -18.97 -23.34 2.75
CA TRP A 210 -18.83 -21.87 2.83
C TRP A 210 -19.06 -21.20 1.47
N TYR A 211 -18.54 -21.80 0.39
CA TYR A 211 -18.73 -21.30 -0.98
C TYR A 211 -20.17 -21.46 -1.45
N PHE A 212 -20.73 -22.67 -1.36
CA PHE A 212 -22.01 -23.01 -1.96
C PHE A 212 -23.20 -22.41 -1.22
N ALA A 213 -23.10 -22.21 0.11
CA ALA A 213 -24.13 -21.51 0.87
C ALA A 213 -24.38 -20.09 0.34
N GLN A 214 -23.31 -19.34 0.03
CA GLN A 214 -23.41 -17.98 -0.49
C GLN A 214 -23.86 -17.97 -1.96
N LEU A 215 -23.34 -18.87 -2.79
CA LEU A 215 -23.73 -18.95 -4.20
C LEU A 215 -25.20 -19.34 -4.38
N GLY A 216 -25.72 -20.26 -3.55
CA GLY A 216 -27.14 -20.62 -3.56
C GLY A 216 -28.04 -19.45 -3.23
N LEU A 217 -27.64 -18.57 -2.31
CA LEU A 217 -28.38 -17.34 -2.00
C LEU A 217 -28.44 -16.38 -3.20
N VAL A 218 -27.32 -16.19 -3.91
CA VAL A 218 -27.25 -15.37 -5.13
C VAL A 218 -28.21 -15.91 -6.20
N GLU A 219 -28.21 -17.22 -6.43
CA GLU A 219 -29.10 -17.85 -7.41
C GLU A 219 -30.58 -17.64 -7.05
N VAL A 220 -30.95 -17.86 -5.79
CA VAL A 220 -32.34 -17.74 -5.33
C VAL A 220 -32.82 -16.30 -5.36
N ALA A 221 -32.01 -15.34 -4.93
CA ALA A 221 -32.34 -13.92 -4.99
C ALA A 221 -32.66 -13.50 -6.44
N TYR A 222 -31.85 -13.98 -7.40
CA TYR A 222 -32.10 -13.73 -8.82
C TYR A 222 -33.36 -14.43 -9.34
N GLN A 223 -33.58 -15.70 -8.98
CA GLN A 223 -34.78 -16.44 -9.38
C GLN A 223 -36.06 -15.81 -8.84
N LEU A 224 -36.09 -15.40 -7.57
CA LEU A 224 -37.25 -14.82 -6.93
C LEU A 224 -37.71 -13.52 -7.59
N ARG A 225 -36.78 -12.66 -8.02
CA ARG A 225 -37.10 -11.45 -8.77
C ARG A 225 -37.90 -11.75 -10.05
N ARG A 226 -37.61 -12.87 -10.71
CA ARG A 226 -38.34 -13.32 -11.92
C ARG A 226 -39.68 -13.97 -11.58
N ILE A 227 -39.78 -14.61 -10.41
CA ILE A 227 -41.02 -15.22 -9.92
C ILE A 227 -42.01 -14.14 -9.51
N ASN A 228 -41.56 -13.11 -8.78
CA ASN A 228 -42.38 -11.99 -8.36
C ASN A 228 -41.54 -10.71 -8.17
N HIS A 229 -41.85 -9.67 -8.95
CA HIS A 229 -41.15 -8.39 -8.92
C HIS A 229 -41.37 -7.59 -7.62
N HIS A 230 -42.41 -7.92 -6.83
CA HIS A 230 -42.67 -7.34 -5.51
C HIS A 230 -41.77 -7.90 -4.42
N LEU A 231 -41.12 -9.05 -4.63
CA LEU A 231 -40.19 -9.64 -3.69
C LEU A 231 -38.76 -9.19 -4.02
N LYS A 232 -38.13 -8.47 -3.09
CA LYS A 232 -36.75 -7.99 -3.22
C LYS A 232 -35.89 -8.68 -2.17
N VAL A 233 -34.85 -9.37 -2.59
CA VAL A 233 -33.88 -10.01 -1.69
C VAL A 233 -32.54 -9.30 -1.85
N PHE A 234 -32.20 -8.49 -0.86
CA PHE A 234 -30.90 -7.84 -0.73
C PHE A 234 -29.99 -8.71 0.12
N ALA A 235 -28.83 -9.08 -0.41
CA ALA A 235 -27.90 -9.94 0.29
C ALA A 235 -26.45 -9.49 0.12
N ALA A 236 -25.64 -9.70 1.15
CA ALA A 236 -24.19 -9.52 1.09
C ALA A 236 -23.50 -10.87 0.94
N VAL A 237 -22.50 -10.91 0.07
CA VAL A 237 -21.67 -12.10 -0.17
C VAL A 237 -20.20 -11.73 -0.25
N ARG A 238 -19.34 -12.67 0.09
CA ARG A 238 -17.89 -12.55 -0.05
C ARG A 238 -17.48 -12.60 -1.51
N LYS A 239 -16.54 -11.71 -1.87
CA LYS A 239 -16.00 -11.62 -3.23
C LYS A 239 -15.30 -12.92 -3.64
N GLU A 240 -14.61 -13.54 -2.70
CA GLU A 240 -13.90 -14.81 -2.82
C GLU A 240 -14.87 -15.94 -3.20
N ALA A 241 -16.07 -15.96 -2.60
CA ALA A 241 -17.09 -16.92 -2.97
C ALA A 241 -17.70 -16.61 -4.34
N TYR A 242 -18.05 -15.34 -4.56
CA TYR A 242 -18.67 -14.90 -5.80
C TYR A 242 -17.76 -15.10 -7.02
N ALA A 243 -16.44 -15.00 -6.86
CA ALA A 243 -15.48 -15.18 -7.95
C ALA A 243 -15.53 -16.60 -8.57
N ARG A 244 -16.02 -17.61 -7.85
CA ARG A 244 -16.19 -18.99 -8.36
C ARG A 244 -17.42 -19.18 -9.25
N LEU A 245 -18.31 -18.19 -9.34
CA LEU A 245 -19.57 -18.27 -10.08
C LEU A 245 -19.40 -18.63 -11.58
N PRO A 246 -18.42 -18.08 -12.34
CA PRO A 246 -18.26 -18.38 -13.77
C PRO A 246 -17.94 -19.85 -14.07
N GLN A 247 -17.28 -20.55 -13.14
CA GLN A 247 -16.97 -21.98 -13.29
C GLN A 247 -18.21 -22.87 -13.11
N ARG A 248 -19.32 -22.31 -12.61
CA ARG A 248 -20.49 -23.08 -12.15
C ARG A 248 -21.73 -22.87 -13.00
N THR A 249 -21.86 -21.74 -13.67
CA THR A 249 -23.07 -21.40 -14.41
C THR A 249 -22.79 -20.57 -15.65
N ALA A 250 -23.50 -20.87 -16.73
CA ALA A 250 -23.52 -20.06 -17.93
C ALA A 250 -24.17 -18.67 -17.71
N MET A 251 -24.92 -18.49 -16.60
CA MET A 251 -25.62 -17.24 -16.27
C MET A 251 -24.75 -16.22 -15.53
N ALA A 252 -23.45 -16.47 -15.33
CA ALA A 252 -22.58 -15.63 -14.51
C ALA A 252 -22.59 -14.14 -14.90
N GLN A 253 -22.73 -13.83 -16.20
CA GLN A 253 -22.85 -12.44 -16.66
C GLN A 253 -24.13 -11.75 -16.19
N GLN A 254 -25.26 -12.47 -16.16
CA GLN A 254 -26.52 -11.93 -15.66
C GLN A 254 -26.45 -11.66 -14.15
N TYR A 255 -25.83 -12.59 -13.41
CA TYR A 255 -25.63 -12.44 -11.97
C TYR A 255 -24.71 -11.27 -11.64
N ARG A 256 -23.65 -11.03 -12.45
CA ARG A 256 -22.81 -9.83 -12.33
C ARG A 256 -23.61 -8.56 -12.60
N GLY A 257 -24.50 -8.61 -13.59
CA GLY A 257 -25.48 -7.56 -13.87
C GLY A 257 -26.36 -7.20 -12.68
N SER A 258 -26.67 -8.13 -11.77
CA SER A 258 -27.47 -7.89 -10.56
C SER A 258 -26.69 -7.55 -9.29
N ALA A 259 -25.37 -7.47 -9.37
CA ALA A 259 -24.52 -7.23 -8.21
C ALA A 259 -23.84 -5.86 -8.23
N VAL A 260 -23.58 -5.32 -7.03
CA VAL A 260 -22.73 -4.16 -6.79
C VAL A 260 -21.42 -4.64 -6.15
N ASP A 261 -20.30 -4.37 -6.82
CA ASP A 261 -18.96 -4.66 -6.29
C ASP A 261 -18.43 -3.39 -5.63
N ILE A 262 -18.23 -3.43 -4.31
CA ILE A 262 -17.75 -2.25 -3.58
C ILE A 262 -16.26 -2.10 -3.81
N VAL A 263 -15.88 -1.02 -4.50
CA VAL A 263 -14.50 -0.68 -4.80
C VAL A 263 -14.27 0.79 -4.51
N TYR A 264 -13.27 1.11 -3.68
CA TYR A 264 -12.89 2.49 -3.39
C TYR A 264 -11.57 2.83 -4.07
N SER A 265 -11.52 3.99 -4.72
CA SER A 265 -10.25 4.57 -5.18
C SER A 265 -9.48 5.17 -3.99
N PRO A 266 -8.15 5.43 -4.11
CA PRO A 266 -7.40 6.14 -3.08
C PRO A 266 -8.02 7.49 -2.69
N GLU A 267 -8.62 8.20 -3.63
CA GLU A 267 -9.33 9.47 -3.40
C GLU A 267 -10.62 9.25 -2.61
N SER A 268 -11.37 8.18 -2.92
CA SER A 268 -12.56 7.80 -2.16
C SER A 268 -12.21 7.41 -0.72
N LEU A 269 -11.11 6.68 -0.54
CA LEU A 269 -10.55 6.34 0.77
C LEU A 269 -10.11 7.58 1.56
N ARG A 270 -9.52 8.58 0.88
CA ARG A 270 -9.19 9.88 1.45
C ARG A 270 -10.44 10.59 1.97
N GLU A 271 -11.51 10.64 1.18
CA GLU A 271 -12.77 11.24 1.61
C GLU A 271 -13.42 10.50 2.78
N ILE A 272 -13.38 9.16 2.80
CA ILE A 272 -13.83 8.36 3.96
C ILE A 272 -13.08 8.76 5.24
N PHE A 273 -11.75 8.89 5.15
CA PHE A 273 -10.92 9.30 6.28
C PHE A 273 -11.24 10.74 6.72
N ILE A 274 -11.36 11.66 5.77
CA ILE A 274 -11.71 13.06 6.03
C ILE A 274 -13.11 13.19 6.66
N ASN A 275 -14.10 12.42 6.21
CA ASN A 275 -15.44 12.44 6.79
C ASN A 275 -15.42 12.02 8.26
N ASN A 276 -14.61 11.04 8.62
CA ASN A 276 -14.40 10.67 10.02
C ASN A 276 -13.72 11.77 10.83
N VAL A 277 -12.73 12.46 10.25
CA VAL A 277 -12.13 13.65 10.87
C VAL A 277 -13.19 14.73 11.13
N ARG A 278 -14.08 15.00 10.17
CA ARG A 278 -15.13 16.02 10.30
C ARG A 278 -16.12 15.74 11.44
N LEU A 279 -16.27 14.46 11.84
CA LEU A 279 -17.13 14.06 12.96
C LEU A 279 -16.47 14.23 14.34
N LEU A 280 -15.16 14.48 14.39
CA LEU A 280 -14.46 14.75 15.63
C LEU A 280 -14.78 16.16 16.15
N LYS A 281 -14.80 16.28 17.48
CA LYS A 281 -14.95 17.57 18.17
C LYS A 281 -13.69 18.43 18.02
N ALA A 282 -13.86 19.75 18.11
CA ALA A 282 -12.78 20.72 17.90
C ALA A 282 -11.62 20.59 18.90
N ASP A 283 -11.87 20.13 20.12
CA ASP A 283 -10.86 19.85 21.15
C ASP A 283 -9.95 18.65 20.81
N ARG A 284 -10.35 17.82 19.83
CA ARG A 284 -9.53 16.75 19.27
C ARG A 284 -8.69 17.23 18.07
N MET A 285 -8.71 18.50 17.70
CA MET A 285 -7.95 19.03 16.56
C MET A 285 -6.64 19.66 17.02
N VAL A 286 -5.62 19.62 16.16
CA VAL A 286 -4.37 20.39 16.34
C VAL A 286 -4.59 21.84 15.91
N ARG A 287 -5.30 22.03 14.80
CA ARG A 287 -5.63 23.33 14.21
C ARG A 287 -7.13 23.40 13.89
N PRO A 288 -8.02 23.53 14.89
CA PRO A 288 -9.46 23.46 14.71
C PRO A 288 -10.00 24.47 13.68
N GLU A 289 -9.36 25.63 13.55
CA GLU A 289 -9.70 26.68 12.59
C GLU A 289 -9.56 26.24 11.12
N ARG A 290 -8.74 25.21 10.85
CA ARG A 290 -8.49 24.69 9.49
C ARG A 290 -9.50 23.62 9.07
N LEU A 291 -10.36 23.13 9.97
CA LEU A 291 -11.22 21.96 9.72
C LEU A 291 -12.08 22.08 8.46
N ARG A 292 -12.54 23.28 8.11
CA ARG A 292 -13.36 23.50 6.91
C ARG A 292 -12.56 23.50 5.61
N THR A 293 -11.33 24.01 5.63
CA THR A 293 -10.50 24.20 4.43
C THR A 293 -9.53 23.05 4.20
N ASP A 294 -8.97 22.51 5.28
CA ASP A 294 -7.97 21.44 5.26
C ASP A 294 -8.15 20.56 6.51
N PRO A 295 -9.06 19.57 6.43
CA PRO A 295 -9.36 18.67 7.55
C PRO A 295 -8.14 17.87 8.02
N LEU A 296 -7.26 17.45 7.11
CA LEU A 296 -6.07 16.67 7.45
C LEU A 296 -5.06 17.53 8.21
N LEU A 297 -4.82 18.77 7.77
CA LEU A 297 -3.97 19.71 8.51
C LEU A 297 -4.59 20.10 9.86
N ALA A 298 -5.92 20.22 9.93
CA ALA A 298 -6.63 20.46 11.19
C ALA A 298 -6.43 19.33 12.20
N PHE A 299 -6.48 18.09 11.72
CA PHE A 299 -6.38 16.89 12.53
C PHE A 299 -4.95 16.49 12.86
N LEU A 300 -4.02 16.50 11.91
CA LEU A 300 -2.65 16.01 12.09
C LEU A 300 -1.65 17.13 12.36
N GLY A 301 -2.03 18.39 12.12
CA GLY A 301 -1.17 19.56 12.28
C GLY A 301 -0.12 19.72 11.18
N ARG A 302 -0.11 18.83 10.18
CA ARG A 302 0.84 18.79 9.05
C ARG A 302 0.18 18.24 7.78
N ALA A 303 0.74 18.60 6.63
CA ALA A 303 0.35 18.07 5.33
C ALA A 303 1.32 16.99 4.80
N GLN A 304 2.59 17.01 5.24
CA GLN A 304 3.64 16.14 4.74
C GLN A 304 4.43 15.49 5.89
N LEU A 305 5.08 14.36 5.57
CA LEU A 305 5.97 13.58 6.41
C LEU A 305 7.26 13.28 5.66
N THR A 306 8.41 13.41 6.31
CA THR A 306 9.69 13.06 5.68
C THR A 306 9.96 11.58 5.81
N HIS A 307 9.98 10.81 4.73
CA HIS A 307 10.21 9.37 4.77
C HIS A 307 11.57 9.03 5.42
N THR A 308 11.56 8.07 6.36
CA THR A 308 12.72 7.81 7.24
C THR A 308 13.99 7.42 6.48
N TYR A 309 13.85 6.67 5.38
CA TYR A 309 14.97 6.07 4.66
C TYR A 309 15.37 6.86 3.41
N THR A 310 14.40 7.30 2.62
CA THR A 310 14.64 8.05 1.37
C THR A 310 14.84 9.54 1.62
N ARG A 311 14.43 10.06 2.79
CA ARG A 311 14.43 11.50 3.16
C ARG A 311 13.56 12.38 2.27
N GLU A 312 12.67 11.78 1.50
CA GLU A 312 11.71 12.52 0.67
C GLU A 312 10.45 12.84 1.45
N ASP A 313 9.84 13.97 1.15
CA ASP A 313 8.56 14.32 1.71
C ASP A 313 7.43 13.58 0.97
N GLU A 314 6.60 12.87 1.73
CA GLU A 314 5.37 12.27 1.26
C GLU A 314 4.16 12.93 1.92
N GLU A 315 3.04 13.00 1.21
CA GLU A 315 1.80 13.54 1.77
C GLU A 315 1.29 12.62 2.89
N VAL A 316 0.73 13.23 3.94
CA VAL A 316 0.44 12.52 5.20
C VAL A 316 -0.60 11.41 5.02
N PHE A 317 -1.60 11.61 4.16
CA PHE A 317 -2.58 10.57 3.88
C PHE A 317 -1.98 9.47 3.01
N ASP A 318 -1.09 9.79 2.06
CA ASP A 318 -0.38 8.77 1.27
C ASP A 318 0.48 7.85 2.15
N TYR A 319 1.11 8.39 3.21
CA TYR A 319 1.79 7.59 4.24
C TYR A 319 0.83 6.66 4.98
N VAL A 320 -0.32 7.17 5.44
CA VAL A 320 -1.33 6.35 6.12
C VAL A 320 -1.86 5.26 5.20
N CYS A 321 -2.25 5.64 3.98
CA CYS A 321 -2.91 4.79 3.01
C CYS A 321 -2.02 3.61 2.56
N ARG A 322 -0.71 3.81 2.33
CA ARG A 322 0.20 2.71 1.97
C ARG A 322 0.45 1.68 3.08
N HIS A 323 0.10 2.01 4.33
CA HIS A 323 0.12 1.07 5.46
C HIS A 323 -1.22 0.34 5.65
N THR A 324 -2.15 0.46 4.71
CA THR A 324 -3.41 -0.29 4.64
C THR A 324 -3.43 -1.22 3.44
N LEU A 325 -4.41 -2.11 3.36
CA LEU A 325 -4.69 -2.92 2.17
C LEU A 325 -5.75 -2.26 1.26
N LEU A 326 -5.83 -0.93 1.29
CA LEU A 326 -6.86 -0.12 0.64
C LEU A 326 -8.29 -0.49 1.08
N ARG A 327 -8.46 -0.83 2.36
CA ARG A 327 -9.76 -1.16 2.95
C ARG A 327 -10.22 -0.02 3.87
N PRO A 328 -11.49 0.41 3.80
CA PRO A 328 -12.05 1.38 4.76
C PRO A 328 -11.83 0.99 6.22
N ARG A 329 -11.98 -0.29 6.58
CA ARG A 329 -11.74 -0.80 7.93
C ARG A 329 -10.33 -0.50 8.43
N ASP A 330 -9.32 -0.70 7.59
CA ASP A 330 -7.92 -0.44 7.94
C ASP A 330 -7.69 1.05 8.27
N LEU A 331 -8.36 1.95 7.53
CA LEU A 331 -8.34 3.38 7.80
C LEU A 331 -9.06 3.75 9.10
N MET A 332 -10.14 3.04 9.46
CA MET A 332 -10.80 3.25 10.75
C MET A 332 -9.86 2.88 11.90
N THR A 333 -9.16 1.74 11.80
CA THR A 333 -8.17 1.30 12.79
C THR A 333 -7.04 2.32 12.98
N ILE A 334 -6.43 2.80 11.88
CA ILE A 334 -5.37 3.81 11.96
C ILE A 334 -5.93 5.14 12.49
N GLY A 335 -7.08 5.57 11.97
CA GLY A 335 -7.71 6.83 12.34
C GLY A 335 -8.12 6.89 13.81
N GLU A 336 -8.64 5.79 14.37
CA GLU A 336 -8.97 5.67 15.78
C GLU A 336 -7.72 5.84 16.67
N ARG A 337 -6.62 5.14 16.33
CA ARG A 337 -5.34 5.26 17.05
C ARG A 337 -4.78 6.67 17.01
N LEU A 338 -4.77 7.30 15.83
CA LEU A 338 -4.34 8.68 15.69
C LEU A 338 -5.26 9.64 16.45
N ALA A 339 -6.57 9.38 16.42
CA ALA A 339 -7.53 10.18 17.14
C ALA A 339 -7.39 10.04 18.64
N ALA A 340 -6.93 8.89 19.16
CA ALA A 340 -6.68 8.65 20.59
C ALA A 340 -5.55 9.52 21.14
N LEU A 341 -4.52 9.82 20.34
CA LEU A 341 -3.43 10.74 20.70
C LEU A 341 -3.94 12.15 21.01
N ARG A 342 -3.33 12.81 22.01
CA ARG A 342 -3.56 14.23 22.26
C ARG A 342 -3.07 15.06 21.05
N PRO A 343 -3.67 16.24 20.78
CA PRO A 343 -3.23 17.08 19.67
C PRO A 343 -1.72 17.39 19.68
N GLU A 344 -1.13 17.62 20.86
CA GLU A 344 0.31 17.85 21.04
C GLU A 344 1.18 16.64 20.67
N GLU A 345 0.69 15.42 20.91
CA GLU A 345 1.41 14.18 20.59
C GLU A 345 1.37 13.91 19.08
N ARG A 346 0.26 14.25 18.41
CA ARG A 346 0.14 14.18 16.93
C ARG A 346 1.09 15.13 16.21
N LEU A 347 1.47 16.24 16.85
CA LEU A 347 2.50 17.14 16.33
C LEU A 347 3.89 16.52 16.33
N ASN A 348 4.14 15.45 17.09
CA ASN A 348 5.40 14.72 17.01
C ASN A 348 5.36 13.72 15.84
N GLU A 349 6.20 13.97 14.83
CA GLU A 349 6.25 13.14 13.62
C GLU A 349 6.59 11.68 13.90
N TYR A 350 7.55 11.45 14.79
CA TYR A 350 7.98 10.11 15.16
C TYR A 350 6.84 9.36 15.84
N ARG A 351 6.14 10.01 16.77
CA ARG A 351 5.01 9.41 17.48
C ARG A 351 3.84 9.06 16.54
N LEU A 352 3.54 9.93 15.58
CA LEU A 352 2.53 9.67 14.56
C LEU A 352 2.90 8.43 13.73
N LYS A 353 4.15 8.34 13.26
CA LYS A 353 4.63 7.19 12.48
C LYS A 353 4.61 5.89 13.27
N GLU A 354 5.00 5.93 14.55
CA GLU A 354 4.89 4.77 15.45
C GLU A 354 3.46 4.23 15.51
N GLU A 355 2.47 5.09 15.77
CA GLU A 355 1.07 4.65 15.88
C GLU A 355 0.53 4.09 14.56
N VAL A 356 0.91 4.67 13.42
CA VAL A 356 0.53 4.13 12.10
C VAL A 356 1.17 2.75 11.87
N ASN A 357 2.44 2.57 12.21
CA ASN A 357 3.14 1.29 11.99
C ASN A 357 2.63 0.19 12.95
N LEU A 358 2.29 0.55 14.18
CA LEU A 358 1.66 -0.36 15.14
C LEU A 358 0.27 -0.80 14.64
N ALA A 359 -0.55 0.15 14.17
CA ALA A 359 -1.83 -0.16 13.55
C ALA A 359 -1.68 -1.07 12.32
N ALA A 360 -0.71 -0.77 11.45
CA ALA A 360 -0.40 -1.57 10.27
C ALA A 360 -0.01 -3.01 10.65
N THR A 361 0.74 -3.18 11.73
CA THR A 361 1.10 -4.50 12.27
C THR A 361 -0.14 -5.28 12.69
N GLU A 362 -1.11 -4.65 13.36
CA GLU A 362 -2.38 -5.30 13.74
C GLU A 362 -3.20 -5.67 12.51
N ILE A 363 -3.31 -4.75 11.55
CA ILE A 363 -3.98 -4.99 10.26
C ILE A 363 -3.36 -6.19 9.54
N ALA A 364 -2.03 -6.31 9.53
CA ALA A 364 -1.34 -7.43 8.92
C ALA A 364 -1.69 -8.77 9.59
N HIS A 365 -1.65 -8.85 10.92
CA HIS A 365 -1.99 -10.09 11.63
C HIS A 365 -3.45 -10.48 11.43
N GLU A 366 -4.39 -9.51 11.54
CA GLU A 366 -5.80 -9.74 11.26
C GLU A 366 -6.01 -10.24 9.82
N TYR A 367 -5.34 -9.63 8.85
CA TYR A 367 -5.48 -10.03 7.45
C TYR A 367 -4.86 -11.39 7.15
N LEU A 368 -3.67 -11.68 7.69
CA LEU A 368 -3.03 -12.99 7.55
C LEU A 368 -3.90 -14.11 8.13
N ALA A 369 -4.49 -13.89 9.32
CA ALA A 369 -5.44 -14.81 9.92
C ALA A 369 -6.70 -14.98 9.06
N GLU A 370 -7.22 -13.88 8.48
CA GLU A 370 -8.40 -13.91 7.61
C GLU A 370 -8.16 -14.73 6.33
N ILE A 371 -6.99 -14.63 5.71
CA ILE A 371 -6.70 -15.29 4.42
C ILE A 371 -6.10 -16.68 4.56
N ALA A 372 -5.47 -17.02 5.70
CA ALA A 372 -4.86 -18.33 5.93
C ALA A 372 -5.75 -19.52 5.52
N PRO A 373 -7.07 -19.54 5.82
CA PRO A 373 -8.03 -20.55 5.34
C PRO A 373 -8.00 -20.81 3.83
N HIS A 374 -7.73 -19.76 3.05
CA HIS A 374 -7.78 -19.79 1.60
C HIS A 374 -6.42 -20.06 0.95
N LEU A 375 -5.33 -19.93 1.71
CA LEU A 375 -3.96 -20.18 1.25
C LEU A 375 -3.53 -21.65 1.44
N GLY A 376 -4.29 -22.43 2.23
CA GLY A 376 -4.00 -23.82 2.57
C GLY A 376 -2.75 -23.95 3.44
N HIS A 377 -2.02 -25.06 3.35
CA HIS A 377 -0.83 -25.35 4.18
C HIS A 377 0.43 -24.49 3.87
N LEU A 378 0.26 -23.24 3.42
CA LEU A 378 1.40 -22.33 3.24
C LEU A 378 1.87 -21.82 4.60
N GLU A 379 3.09 -22.20 5.01
CA GLU A 379 3.70 -21.78 6.28
C GLU A 379 4.23 -20.33 6.21
N LEU A 380 3.33 -19.35 6.04
CA LEU A 380 3.69 -17.93 5.89
C LEU A 380 4.48 -17.40 7.09
N GLU A 381 4.15 -17.84 8.31
CA GLU A 381 4.86 -17.44 9.54
C GLU A 381 6.34 -17.83 9.51
N ARG A 382 6.70 -18.94 8.86
CA ARG A 382 8.09 -19.37 8.68
C ARG A 382 8.73 -18.77 7.44
N PHE A 383 7.94 -18.47 6.42
CA PHE A 383 8.43 -17.91 5.17
C PHE A 383 8.76 -16.42 5.27
N LEU A 384 7.86 -15.61 5.84
CA LEU A 384 8.01 -14.15 5.91
C LEU A 384 9.34 -13.70 6.57
N PRO A 385 9.82 -14.32 7.67
CA PRO A 385 11.11 -13.97 8.27
C PRO A 385 12.32 -14.23 7.36
N ARG A 386 12.18 -15.06 6.31
CA ARG A 386 13.28 -15.35 5.37
C ARG A 386 13.47 -14.28 4.31
N LEU A 387 12.54 -13.32 4.20
CA LEU A 387 12.61 -12.26 3.20
C LEU A 387 13.78 -11.31 3.52
N PRO A 388 14.70 -11.06 2.57
CA PRO A 388 15.91 -10.29 2.84
C PRO A 388 15.69 -8.77 2.88
N GLY A 389 14.58 -8.30 2.30
CA GLY A 389 14.24 -6.88 2.19
C GLY A 389 12.88 -6.70 1.54
N HIS A 390 12.43 -5.45 1.44
CA HIS A 390 11.09 -5.13 0.97
C HIS A 390 10.98 -4.96 -0.56
N ILE A 391 12.11 -4.97 -1.26
CA ILE A 391 12.22 -5.03 -2.72
C ILE A 391 13.04 -6.27 -3.03
N LEU A 392 12.51 -7.14 -3.87
CA LEU A 392 13.11 -8.41 -4.27
C LEU A 392 13.36 -8.40 -5.78
N THR A 393 14.53 -8.81 -6.21
CA THR A 393 14.76 -9.09 -7.63
C THR A 393 14.07 -10.40 -8.02
N ARG A 394 13.89 -10.60 -9.32
CA ARG A 394 13.37 -11.86 -9.84
C ARG A 394 14.21 -13.06 -9.41
N ASP A 395 15.53 -12.96 -9.49
CA ASP A 395 16.44 -14.06 -9.11
C ASP A 395 16.29 -14.40 -7.64
N GLU A 396 16.09 -13.41 -6.77
CA GLU A 396 15.86 -13.64 -5.34
C GLU A 396 14.54 -14.35 -5.08
N VAL A 397 13.47 -13.99 -5.79
CA VAL A 397 12.19 -14.68 -5.71
C VAL A 397 12.34 -16.14 -6.14
N GLU A 398 13.04 -16.41 -7.24
CA GLU A 398 13.27 -17.76 -7.75
C GLU A 398 14.12 -18.60 -6.76
N LEU A 399 15.18 -18.02 -6.18
CA LEU A 399 16.01 -18.66 -5.16
C LEU A 399 15.25 -18.95 -3.87
N LEU A 400 14.47 -17.98 -3.36
CA LEU A 400 13.67 -18.13 -2.14
C LEU A 400 12.58 -19.18 -2.33
N PHE A 401 11.95 -19.22 -3.51
CA PHE A 401 10.96 -20.22 -3.86
C PHE A 401 11.57 -21.63 -3.90
N ALA A 402 12.70 -21.81 -4.58
CA ALA A 402 13.41 -23.08 -4.62
C ALA A 402 13.81 -23.55 -3.20
N ALA A 403 14.35 -22.64 -2.38
CA ALA A 403 14.75 -22.93 -1.01
C ALA A 403 13.57 -23.13 -0.03
N HIS A 404 12.35 -22.72 -0.39
CA HIS A 404 11.13 -23.03 0.37
C HIS A 404 10.64 -24.44 0.06
N ASN A 405 10.74 -24.89 -1.19
CA ASN A 405 10.25 -26.19 -1.63
C ASN A 405 11.26 -27.34 -1.49
N ALA A 406 12.54 -27.06 -1.20
CA ALA A 406 13.60 -28.07 -1.12
C ALA A 406 13.40 -29.19 -0.06
N GLY A 407 12.33 -29.14 0.74
CA GLY A 407 11.94 -30.20 1.69
C GLY A 407 10.51 -30.72 1.51
N ALA A 408 9.80 -30.34 0.45
CA ALA A 408 8.43 -30.78 0.17
C ALA A 408 8.42 -32.01 -0.75
N ASP A 409 8.78 -33.18 -0.20
CA ASP A 409 8.72 -34.44 -0.95
C ASP A 409 7.26 -34.85 -1.22
N GLY A 410 6.80 -34.66 -2.46
CA GLY A 410 5.60 -35.33 -3.00
C GLY A 410 4.29 -34.54 -3.09
N ALA A 411 4.27 -33.23 -2.78
CA ALA A 411 3.12 -32.36 -3.02
C ALA A 411 3.41 -31.36 -4.16
N ASP A 412 2.41 -31.03 -4.99
CA ASP A 412 2.55 -29.98 -6.00
C ASP A 412 3.05 -28.68 -5.32
N PRO A 413 4.20 -28.12 -5.75
CA PRO A 413 4.81 -26.99 -5.06
C PRO A 413 3.90 -25.75 -5.17
N LYS A 414 3.26 -25.38 -4.06
CA LYS A 414 2.46 -24.15 -4.00
C LYS A 414 3.40 -22.94 -4.07
N HIS A 415 3.19 -22.10 -5.08
CA HIS A 415 4.02 -20.91 -5.26
C HIS A 415 3.66 -19.82 -4.23
N VAL A 416 4.40 -19.81 -3.11
CA VAL A 416 4.18 -18.87 -1.97
C VAL A 416 4.10 -17.40 -2.42
N PHE A 417 4.90 -16.98 -3.39
CA PHE A 417 4.82 -15.62 -3.93
C PHE A 417 3.57 -15.38 -4.79
N CYS A 418 3.02 -16.40 -5.48
CA CYS A 418 1.75 -16.26 -6.18
C CYS A 418 0.62 -16.07 -5.17
N ALA A 419 0.65 -16.82 -4.07
CA ALA A 419 -0.30 -16.64 -2.98
C ALA A 419 -0.24 -15.22 -2.40
N LEU A 420 0.96 -14.73 -2.05
CA LEU A 420 1.15 -13.36 -1.56
C LEU A 420 0.73 -12.29 -2.58
N TYR A 421 0.97 -12.53 -3.87
CA TYR A 421 0.52 -11.65 -4.94
C TYR A 421 -1.01 -11.61 -5.05
N CYS A 422 -1.68 -12.77 -5.09
CA CYS A 422 -3.13 -12.86 -5.23
C CYS A 422 -3.90 -12.20 -4.08
N VAL A 423 -3.31 -12.16 -2.88
CA VAL A 423 -3.88 -11.49 -1.69
C VAL A 423 -3.40 -10.03 -1.53
N GLY A 424 -2.61 -9.50 -2.47
CA GLY A 424 -2.17 -8.10 -2.45
C GLY A 424 -1.02 -7.79 -1.48
N LEU A 425 -0.39 -8.81 -0.88
CA LEU A 425 0.76 -8.66 0.02
C LEU A 425 2.11 -8.60 -0.73
N LEU A 426 2.10 -8.96 -2.01
CA LEU A 426 3.23 -8.80 -2.93
C LEU A 426 2.77 -8.00 -4.15
N GLY A 427 3.46 -6.90 -4.42
CA GLY A 427 3.33 -6.09 -5.62
C GLY A 427 4.46 -6.35 -6.59
N TYR A 428 4.43 -5.65 -7.72
CA TYR A 428 5.45 -5.74 -8.75
C TYR A 428 5.61 -4.42 -9.50
N VAL A 429 6.74 -4.25 -10.16
CA VAL A 429 6.99 -3.12 -11.06
C VAL A 429 6.31 -3.39 -12.40
N HIS A 430 5.41 -2.50 -12.79
CA HIS A 430 4.61 -2.57 -13.99
C HIS A 430 4.86 -1.34 -14.87
N HIS A 431 5.03 -1.53 -16.17
CA HIS A 431 5.08 -0.41 -17.11
C HIS A 431 3.64 -0.02 -17.51
N ASP A 432 3.19 1.15 -17.04
CA ASP A 432 1.88 1.71 -17.38
C ASP A 432 1.92 2.25 -18.81
N GLN A 433 1.18 1.59 -19.71
CA GLN A 433 1.15 1.95 -21.13
C GLN A 433 0.45 3.29 -21.41
N VAL A 434 -0.42 3.76 -20.51
CA VAL A 434 -1.16 5.01 -20.68
C VAL A 434 -0.26 6.19 -20.28
N ARG A 435 0.49 6.05 -19.19
CA ARG A 435 1.41 7.09 -18.71
C ARG A 435 2.81 7.02 -19.33
N GLY A 436 3.21 5.86 -19.85
CA GLY A 436 4.56 5.62 -20.35
C GLY A 436 5.60 5.50 -19.23
N GLU A 437 5.16 5.22 -18.00
CA GLU A 437 5.99 5.24 -16.80
C GLU A 437 6.00 3.88 -16.10
N SER A 438 7.11 3.52 -15.48
CA SER A 438 7.16 2.37 -14.57
C SER A 438 6.52 2.75 -13.25
N VAL A 439 5.59 1.93 -12.76
CA VAL A 439 4.83 2.14 -11.53
C VAL A 439 4.80 0.89 -10.67
N GLN A 440 4.59 1.10 -9.37
CA GLN A 440 4.42 0.04 -8.40
C GLN A 440 2.95 -0.39 -8.36
N ARG A 441 2.68 -1.66 -8.71
CA ARG A 441 1.33 -2.22 -8.72
C ARG A 441 1.17 -3.27 -7.64
N PHE A 442 0.13 -3.11 -6.84
CA PHE A 442 -0.36 -4.11 -5.89
C PHE A 442 -1.80 -4.45 -6.26
N LEU A 443 -2.16 -5.71 -6.11
CA LEU A 443 -3.56 -6.12 -6.22
C LEU A 443 -4.31 -5.70 -4.96
N ARG A 444 -5.59 -5.37 -5.12
CA ARG A 444 -6.49 -5.18 -3.97
C ARG A 444 -6.96 -6.54 -3.47
N PRO A 445 -7.28 -6.69 -2.17
CA PRO A 445 -7.93 -7.88 -1.67
C PRO A 445 -9.16 -8.26 -2.50
N GLY A 446 -9.14 -9.45 -3.11
CA GLY A 446 -10.22 -9.98 -3.95
C GLY A 446 -10.20 -9.54 -5.42
N GLU A 447 -9.16 -8.84 -5.90
CA GLU A 447 -8.97 -8.54 -7.33
C GLU A 447 -8.56 -9.79 -8.13
N ALA A 448 -7.72 -10.66 -7.54
CA ALA A 448 -7.37 -11.96 -8.11
C ALA A 448 -8.12 -13.11 -7.45
N THR A 449 -8.27 -14.22 -8.18
CA THR A 449 -8.77 -15.49 -7.66
C THR A 449 -7.66 -16.19 -6.86
N LEU A 450 -8.01 -16.76 -5.71
CA LEU A 450 -7.10 -17.51 -4.83
C LEU A 450 -6.83 -18.95 -5.32
N GLU A 451 -7.00 -19.22 -6.62
CA GLU A 451 -6.77 -20.56 -7.17
C GLU A 451 -5.27 -20.85 -7.34
N PRO A 452 -4.84 -22.11 -7.18
CA PRO A 452 -3.42 -22.49 -7.18
C PRO A 452 -2.69 -22.19 -8.50
N ASP A 453 -3.42 -22.06 -9.60
CA ASP A 453 -2.89 -21.81 -10.95
C ASP A 453 -2.51 -20.34 -11.21
N GLY A 454 -2.55 -19.50 -10.17
CA GLY A 454 -2.16 -18.09 -10.26
C GLY A 454 -0.72 -17.94 -10.76
N VAL A 455 -0.54 -17.27 -11.90
CA VAL A 455 0.79 -16.98 -12.46
C VAL A 455 1.31 -15.68 -11.85
N LEU A 456 2.42 -15.75 -11.12
CA LEU A 456 3.15 -14.56 -10.68
C LEU A 456 3.52 -13.72 -11.91
N PRO A 457 3.17 -12.43 -11.98
CA PRO A 457 3.49 -11.60 -13.13
C PRO A 457 4.99 -11.56 -13.36
N ARG A 458 5.43 -11.72 -14.62
CA ARG A 458 6.85 -11.57 -14.95
C ARG A 458 7.26 -10.11 -14.78
N ALA A 459 8.02 -9.82 -13.73
CA ALA A 459 8.54 -8.50 -13.43
C ALA A 459 10.03 -8.54 -13.11
N THR A 460 10.70 -7.38 -13.22
CA THR A 460 12.11 -7.23 -12.83
C THR A 460 12.24 -7.22 -11.30
N HIS A 461 11.29 -6.59 -10.62
CA HIS A 461 11.24 -6.45 -9.18
C HIS A 461 9.85 -6.77 -8.64
N TYR A 462 9.83 -7.37 -7.45
CA TYR A 462 8.66 -7.62 -6.63
C TYR A 462 8.78 -6.84 -5.33
N LEU A 463 7.64 -6.40 -4.80
CA LEU A 463 7.58 -5.41 -3.73
C LEU A 463 6.76 -5.99 -2.57
N VAL A 464 7.37 -6.10 -1.40
CA VAL A 464 6.67 -6.55 -0.19
C VAL A 464 5.78 -5.41 0.31
N HIS A 465 4.51 -5.70 0.56
CA HIS A 465 3.56 -4.68 0.98
C HIS A 465 3.96 -4.01 2.32
N PRO A 466 3.90 -2.68 2.46
CA PRO A 466 4.39 -1.99 3.65
C PRO A 466 3.74 -2.43 4.97
N VAL A 467 2.50 -2.90 4.93
CA VAL A 467 1.77 -3.46 6.10
C VAL A 467 2.55 -4.60 6.79
N LEU A 468 3.38 -5.35 6.05
CA LEU A 468 4.19 -6.44 6.58
C LEU A 468 5.54 -6.00 7.16
N SER A 469 5.93 -4.74 6.98
CA SER A 469 7.31 -4.29 7.26
C SER A 469 7.75 -4.58 8.69
N GLU A 470 6.87 -4.30 9.66
CA GLU A 470 7.20 -4.51 11.07
C GLU A 470 6.97 -5.95 11.52
N VAL A 471 6.01 -6.67 10.93
CA VAL A 471 5.82 -8.12 11.14
C VAL A 471 7.12 -8.87 10.76
N ILE A 472 7.66 -8.58 9.57
CA ILE A 472 8.92 -9.18 9.10
C ILE A 472 10.10 -8.65 9.90
N GLY A 473 10.19 -7.33 10.08
CA GLY A 473 11.33 -6.68 10.74
C GLY A 473 11.56 -7.14 12.18
N ARG A 474 10.49 -7.47 12.93
CA ARG A 474 10.59 -8.04 14.28
C ARG A 474 11.17 -9.45 14.29
N ALA A 475 10.83 -10.27 13.29
CA ALA A 475 11.34 -11.64 13.16
C ALA A 475 12.70 -11.71 12.45
N ASN A 476 13.00 -10.73 11.60
CA ASN A 476 14.23 -10.62 10.82
C ASN A 476 14.74 -9.18 10.81
N PRO A 477 15.60 -8.79 11.77
CA PRO A 477 16.19 -7.45 11.81
C PRO A 477 17.02 -7.09 10.57
N ALA A 478 17.56 -8.07 9.83
CA ALA A 478 18.33 -7.81 8.61
C ALA A 478 17.44 -7.26 7.48
N TYR A 479 16.14 -7.60 7.47
CA TYR A 479 15.16 -7.02 6.55
C TYR A 479 15.13 -5.48 6.64
N LEU A 480 15.18 -4.94 7.88
CA LEU A 480 15.14 -3.49 8.12
C LEU A 480 16.43 -2.78 7.70
N GLN A 481 17.54 -3.51 7.59
CA GLN A 481 18.81 -2.97 7.11
C GLN A 481 18.83 -2.83 5.58
N ARG A 482 18.03 -3.64 4.88
CA ARG A 482 17.89 -3.65 3.42
C ARG A 482 16.64 -2.88 2.94
N ILE A 483 16.21 -1.89 3.73
CA ILE A 483 15.21 -0.95 3.25
C ILE A 483 15.86 -0.03 2.21
N ASP A 484 15.39 -0.15 0.97
CA ASP A 484 15.70 0.74 -0.15
C ASP A 484 15.61 2.23 0.22
N ARG A 485 16.56 2.98 -0.35
CA ARG A 485 16.76 4.42 -0.07
C ARG A 485 16.35 5.31 -1.24
N VAL A 486 15.82 4.73 -2.32
CA VAL A 486 15.43 5.45 -3.54
C VAL A 486 13.91 5.46 -3.72
N ASN A 487 13.27 4.32 -3.55
CA ASN A 487 11.85 4.09 -3.75
C ASN A 487 11.13 3.92 -2.41
N ILE A 488 10.04 4.66 -2.26
CA ILE A 488 9.06 4.40 -1.21
C ILE A 488 8.08 3.38 -1.75
N VAL A 489 7.95 2.22 -1.09
CA VAL A 489 7.02 1.19 -1.54
C VAL A 489 5.57 1.55 -1.19
N GLY A 490 4.68 1.50 -2.20
CA GLY A 490 3.27 1.81 -2.03
C GLY A 490 2.48 1.84 -3.36
N TYR A 491 1.16 1.83 -3.24
CA TYR A 491 0.23 1.75 -4.38
C TYR A 491 0.41 2.88 -5.40
N GLY A 492 0.57 2.51 -6.68
CA GLY A 492 0.54 3.45 -7.80
C GLY A 492 1.70 4.46 -7.83
N ARG A 493 2.70 4.28 -6.96
CA ARG A 493 3.88 5.15 -6.92
C ARG A 493 4.75 4.91 -8.14
N LEU A 494 5.41 5.97 -8.61
CA LEU A 494 6.42 5.84 -9.66
C LEU A 494 7.53 4.91 -9.19
N TRP A 495 7.93 4.01 -10.08
CA TRP A 495 9.12 3.22 -9.91
C TRP A 495 10.28 4.00 -10.51
N ARG A 496 11.22 4.36 -9.65
CA ARG A 496 12.52 4.83 -10.09
C ARG A 496 13.37 3.60 -10.15
N GLU A 497 13.93 3.30 -11.31
CA GLU A 497 14.89 2.20 -11.37
C GLU A 497 15.98 2.48 -10.33
N THR A 498 16.00 1.67 -9.28
CA THR A 498 17.23 1.32 -8.60
C THR A 498 18.01 0.55 -9.64
N GLY A 499 18.66 1.28 -10.54
CA GLY A 499 19.63 0.67 -11.42
C GLY A 499 20.53 -0.23 -10.55
N SER A 500 20.93 -1.41 -11.00
CA SER A 500 22.02 -1.44 -11.99
C SER A 500 22.61 -0.04 -12.14
N VAL A 501 23.47 0.33 -11.19
CA VAL A 501 24.15 1.61 -11.08
C VAL A 501 24.61 2.07 -12.46
N ASP A 502 23.76 2.78 -13.22
CA ASP A 502 24.04 3.26 -14.58
C ASP A 502 22.82 4.05 -15.14
N HIS A 503 22.41 5.10 -14.43
CA HIS A 503 22.32 6.39 -15.11
C HIS A 503 23.62 7.09 -14.77
N ALA A 504 24.67 6.63 -15.47
CA ALA A 504 26.09 6.79 -15.21
C ALA A 504 26.39 7.88 -14.19
N VAL A 505 26.48 7.48 -12.90
CA VAL A 505 27.54 8.04 -12.09
C VAL A 505 28.82 7.53 -12.75
N ARG A 506 29.29 8.26 -13.74
CA ARG A 506 30.51 7.89 -14.44
C ARG A 506 31.64 8.17 -13.47
N VAL A 507 32.28 7.10 -13.00
CA VAL A 507 33.50 7.19 -12.20
C VAL A 507 34.66 7.23 -13.18
N ASP A 508 35.21 8.41 -13.38
CA ASP A 508 36.46 8.59 -14.11
C ASP A 508 37.55 8.98 -13.11
N VAL A 509 38.78 8.53 -13.33
CA VAL A 509 39.94 9.04 -12.59
C VAL A 509 40.42 10.30 -13.31
N LEU A 510 40.19 11.47 -12.70
CA LEU A 510 40.42 12.77 -13.33
C LEU A 510 41.20 13.69 -12.40
N CYS A 511 41.73 14.77 -12.98
CA CYS A 511 42.35 15.85 -12.24
C CYS A 511 41.27 16.82 -11.73
N VAL A 512 41.34 17.19 -10.46
CA VAL A 512 40.40 18.12 -9.81
C VAL A 512 41.17 19.32 -9.28
N LEU A 513 40.68 20.52 -9.58
CA LEU A 513 41.07 21.77 -8.96
C LEU A 513 39.90 22.27 -8.10
N LYS A 514 40.20 22.60 -6.85
CA LYS A 514 39.31 23.41 -6.01
C LYS A 514 40.01 24.69 -5.61
N ALA A 515 39.29 25.81 -5.70
CA ALA A 515 39.80 27.09 -5.21
C ALA A 515 38.77 27.87 -4.41
N ASP A 516 39.28 28.73 -3.53
CA ASP A 516 38.50 29.62 -2.66
C ASP A 516 39.23 30.97 -2.51
N VAL A 517 38.47 32.07 -2.45
CA VAL A 517 39.00 33.42 -2.23
C VAL A 517 39.27 33.63 -0.74
N HIS A 518 40.55 33.78 -0.40
CA HIS A 518 40.95 34.03 0.98
C HIS A 518 40.34 35.33 1.52
N GLY A 519 39.67 35.25 2.67
CA GLY A 519 39.12 36.41 3.36
C GLY A 519 37.84 36.98 2.74
N PHE A 520 37.17 36.25 1.84
CA PHE A 520 35.97 36.72 1.13
C PHE A 520 34.84 37.21 2.07
N GLY A 521 34.65 36.55 3.22
CA GLY A 521 33.67 36.99 4.23
C GLY A 521 33.92 38.41 4.77
N MET A 522 35.15 38.93 4.75
CA MET A 522 35.44 40.32 5.09
C MET A 522 35.07 41.28 3.96
N LEU A 523 35.28 40.88 2.70
CA LEU A 523 34.90 41.65 1.52
C LEU A 523 33.38 41.82 1.41
N MET A 524 32.63 40.76 1.75
CA MET A 524 31.17 40.81 1.85
C MET A 524 30.69 41.80 2.90
N ARG A 525 31.34 41.82 4.08
CA ARG A 525 30.99 42.75 5.16
C ARG A 525 31.30 44.22 4.81
N SER A 526 32.29 44.46 3.95
CA SER A 526 32.65 45.80 3.49
C SER A 526 31.97 46.21 2.16
N GLY A 527 31.15 45.34 1.56
CA GLY A 527 30.47 45.58 0.28
C GLY A 527 31.40 45.67 -0.93
N ALA A 528 32.63 45.15 -0.81
CA ALA A 528 33.67 45.20 -1.84
C ALA A 528 33.82 43.88 -2.63
N ASP A 529 32.89 42.94 -2.46
CA ASP A 529 32.94 41.58 -3.01
C ASP A 529 32.52 41.49 -4.48
N ALA A 530 31.64 42.37 -4.96
CA ALA A 530 31.07 42.30 -6.31
C ALA A 530 32.13 42.30 -7.45
N PRO A 531 33.18 43.16 -7.42
CA PRO A 531 34.25 43.10 -8.42
C PRO A 531 35.04 41.78 -8.40
N VAL A 532 35.20 41.18 -7.22
CA VAL A 532 35.94 39.93 -7.04
C VAL A 532 35.13 38.74 -7.56
N ARG A 533 33.83 38.66 -7.25
CA ARG A 533 32.93 37.65 -7.84
C ARG A 533 32.94 37.70 -9.37
N LYS A 534 32.82 38.91 -9.91
CA LYS A 534 32.84 39.13 -11.36
C LYS A 534 34.16 38.68 -11.99
N ALA A 535 35.30 39.04 -11.38
CA ALA A 535 36.61 38.63 -11.87
C ALA A 535 36.78 37.09 -11.84
N LEU A 536 36.29 36.42 -10.79
CA LEU A 536 36.31 34.96 -10.68
C LEU A 536 35.47 34.30 -11.78
N GLU A 537 34.24 34.76 -11.99
CA GLU A 537 33.36 34.24 -13.03
C GLU A 537 33.92 34.48 -14.44
N GLU A 538 34.48 35.66 -14.71
CA GLU A 538 35.09 36.00 -16.01
C GLU A 538 36.35 35.18 -16.27
N ALA A 539 37.21 34.99 -15.26
CA ALA A 539 38.41 34.15 -15.36
C ALA A 539 38.04 32.69 -15.68
N VAL A 540 37.05 32.10 -14.98
CA VAL A 540 36.59 30.74 -15.26
C VAL A 540 35.99 30.66 -16.67
N LYS A 541 35.15 31.61 -17.09
CA LYS A 541 34.56 31.63 -18.44
C LYS A 541 35.62 31.74 -19.54
N LYS A 542 36.69 32.50 -19.31
CA LYS A 542 37.80 32.71 -20.25
C LYS A 542 38.66 31.46 -20.41
N TRP A 543 38.95 30.76 -19.33
CA TRP A 543 39.93 29.65 -19.33
C TRP A 543 39.31 28.24 -19.31
N ARG A 544 37.98 28.09 -19.24
CA ARG A 544 37.31 26.77 -19.17
C ARG A 544 37.49 25.83 -20.38
N GLN A 545 38.10 26.29 -21.49
CA GLN A 545 38.17 25.51 -22.72
C GLN A 545 38.95 24.20 -22.49
N GLY A 546 38.31 23.06 -22.76
CA GLY A 546 38.90 21.72 -22.56
C GLY A 546 38.63 21.10 -21.19
N ALA A 547 38.10 21.86 -20.22
CA ALA A 547 37.69 21.29 -18.94
C ALA A 547 36.45 20.40 -19.09
N ALA A 548 36.46 19.26 -18.42
CA ALA A 548 35.33 18.32 -18.41
C ALA A 548 34.13 18.90 -17.64
N ILE A 549 34.39 19.58 -16.52
CA ILE A 549 33.36 20.25 -15.69
C ILE A 549 33.94 21.53 -15.10
N THR A 550 33.15 22.61 -15.07
CA THR A 550 33.46 23.85 -14.34
C THR A 550 32.26 24.31 -13.53
N GLU A 551 32.40 24.38 -12.21
CA GLU A 551 31.37 24.87 -11.30
C GLU A 551 31.90 26.05 -10.47
N THR A 552 31.14 27.14 -10.38
CA THR A 552 31.36 28.23 -9.42
C THR A 552 30.30 28.15 -8.34
N ARG A 553 30.70 28.21 -7.07
CA ARG A 553 29.81 28.01 -5.91
C ARG A 553 29.93 29.20 -4.97
N ASP A 554 28.78 29.68 -4.48
CA ASP A 554 28.63 30.75 -3.47
C ASP A 554 29.32 32.10 -3.80
N GLY A 555 29.86 32.22 -5.02
CA GLY A 555 30.50 33.41 -5.58
C GLY A 555 31.99 33.57 -5.24
N ASP A 556 32.54 32.76 -4.35
CA ASP A 556 33.92 32.83 -3.86
C ASP A 556 34.73 31.55 -4.03
N SER A 557 34.08 30.46 -4.44
CA SER A 557 34.73 29.18 -4.66
C SER A 557 34.44 28.61 -6.05
N LEU A 558 35.36 27.77 -6.54
CA LEU A 558 35.22 27.07 -7.81
C LEU A 558 35.74 25.64 -7.73
N VAL A 559 35.20 24.79 -8.59
CA VAL A 559 35.68 23.43 -8.85
C VAL A 559 35.82 23.24 -10.36
N ILE A 560 36.99 22.76 -10.80
CA ILE A 560 37.26 22.42 -12.20
C ILE A 560 37.74 20.98 -12.28
N VAL A 561 37.19 20.21 -13.21
CA VAL A 561 37.60 18.83 -13.49
C VAL A 561 38.16 18.75 -14.90
N HIS A 562 39.32 18.09 -15.05
CA HIS A 562 40.01 17.95 -16.34
C HIS A 562 40.72 16.60 -16.41
N ASP A 563 40.90 16.06 -17.60
CA ASP A 563 41.70 14.87 -17.90
C ASP A 563 43.22 15.14 -18.04
N ASP A 564 43.65 16.42 -18.08
CA ASP A 564 45.04 16.80 -18.31
C ASP A 564 45.61 17.60 -17.12
N PRO A 565 46.58 17.04 -16.37
CA PRO A 565 47.19 17.73 -15.23
C PRO A 565 47.97 18.98 -15.64
N VAL A 566 48.55 19.02 -16.85
CA VAL A 566 49.31 20.20 -17.31
C VAL A 566 48.38 21.36 -17.64
N ALA A 567 47.30 21.08 -18.36
CA ALA A 567 46.28 22.07 -18.68
C ALA A 567 45.59 22.59 -17.42
N LEU A 568 45.25 21.69 -16.47
CA LEU A 568 44.62 22.10 -15.22
C LEU A 568 45.54 22.99 -14.35
N ALA A 569 46.83 22.69 -14.27
CA ALA A 569 47.80 23.53 -13.57
C ALA A 569 47.98 24.90 -14.24
N GLN A 570 47.99 24.96 -15.58
CA GLN A 570 47.99 26.22 -16.33
C GLN A 570 46.73 27.04 -16.08
N MET A 571 45.54 26.42 -16.12
CA MET A 571 44.27 27.08 -15.81
C MET A 571 44.28 27.66 -14.40
N ALA A 572 44.73 26.89 -13.40
CA ALA A 572 44.85 27.35 -12.02
C ALA A 572 45.70 28.63 -11.92
N ARG A 573 46.85 28.67 -12.60
CA ARG A 573 47.73 29.85 -12.59
C ARG A 573 47.11 31.07 -13.27
N GLN A 574 46.49 30.89 -14.43
CA GLN A 574 45.86 31.97 -15.18
C GLN A 574 44.65 32.55 -14.45
N ILE A 575 43.82 31.69 -13.84
CA ILE A 575 42.70 32.13 -12.99
C ILE A 575 43.22 32.90 -11.77
N MET A 576 44.30 32.42 -11.14
CA MET A 576 44.93 33.12 -10.02
C MET A 576 45.44 34.51 -10.41
N ASP A 577 46.06 34.65 -11.58
CA ASP A 577 46.55 35.96 -12.07
C ASP A 577 45.40 36.91 -12.43
N ASP A 578 44.38 36.44 -13.15
CA ASP A 578 43.23 37.25 -13.55
C ASP A 578 42.44 37.75 -12.31
N VAL A 579 42.21 36.88 -11.33
CA VAL A 579 41.52 37.24 -10.08
C VAL A 579 42.35 38.20 -9.23
N TYR A 580 43.68 38.05 -9.22
CA TYR A 580 44.58 38.97 -8.51
C TYR A 580 44.56 40.40 -9.08
N GLN A 581 44.17 40.59 -10.35
CA GLN A 581 43.99 41.95 -10.92
C GLN A 581 42.72 42.66 -10.44
N ALA A 582 41.81 41.95 -9.77
CA ALA A 582 40.60 42.56 -9.24
C ALA A 582 40.91 43.58 -8.11
N PRO A 583 40.04 44.58 -7.89
CA PRO A 583 40.18 45.52 -6.79
C PRO A 583 40.37 44.80 -5.45
N GLY A 584 41.38 45.21 -4.68
CA GLY A 584 41.73 44.56 -3.40
C GLY A 584 42.73 43.41 -3.51
N GLN A 585 43.19 43.06 -4.72
CA GLN A 585 44.21 42.02 -4.97
C GLN A 585 43.91 40.71 -4.24
N PRO A 586 42.71 40.13 -4.43
CA PRO A 586 42.29 38.92 -3.73
C PRO A 586 43.23 37.76 -4.06
N ARG A 587 43.55 36.96 -3.04
CA ARG A 587 44.42 35.80 -3.17
C ARG A 587 43.59 34.53 -3.11
N LEU A 588 43.77 33.66 -4.11
CA LEU A 588 43.13 32.35 -4.15
C LEU A 588 43.98 31.33 -3.39
N ARG A 589 43.32 30.41 -2.70
CA ARG A 589 43.89 29.15 -2.22
C ARG A 589 43.47 28.06 -3.18
N MET A 590 44.42 27.33 -3.78
CA MET A 590 44.12 26.35 -4.82
C MET A 590 44.70 24.98 -4.47
N ALA A 591 43.84 23.96 -4.45
CA ALA A 591 44.21 22.57 -4.24
C ALA A 591 43.97 21.73 -5.50
N LEU A 592 44.96 20.92 -5.86
CA LEU A 592 44.94 19.99 -6.98
C LEU A 592 45.06 18.53 -6.51
N HIS A 593 44.24 17.65 -7.07
CA HIS A 593 44.31 16.21 -6.82
C HIS A 593 44.02 15.42 -8.08
N TYR A 594 44.45 14.15 -8.10
CA TYR A 594 44.10 13.20 -9.15
C TYR A 594 43.51 11.94 -8.50
N GLY A 595 42.29 11.58 -8.89
CA GLY A 595 41.58 10.46 -8.28
C GLY A 595 40.18 10.31 -8.83
N GLU A 596 39.39 9.43 -8.23
CA GLU A 596 38.03 9.14 -8.68
C GLU A 596 37.09 10.35 -8.55
N VAL A 597 36.43 10.69 -9.65
CA VAL A 597 35.39 11.71 -9.74
C VAL A 597 34.11 11.03 -10.21
N GLN A 598 33.05 11.21 -9.43
CA GLN A 598 31.72 10.73 -9.76
C GLN A 598 30.96 11.84 -10.45
N THR A 599 30.56 11.63 -11.70
CA THR A 599 29.84 12.63 -12.51
C THR A 599 28.47 12.12 -12.91
N ARG A 600 27.45 12.98 -12.99
CA ARG A 600 26.07 12.61 -13.36
C ARG A 600 25.55 13.56 -14.43
N GLN A 601 24.80 13.04 -15.40
CA GLN A 601 24.06 13.87 -16.36
C GLN A 601 22.66 14.19 -15.84
N ARG A 602 22.20 15.44 -16.02
CA ARG A 602 20.81 15.80 -15.71
C ARG A 602 19.86 15.30 -16.81
N PRO A 603 18.65 14.84 -16.47
CA PRO A 603 17.70 14.32 -17.47
C PRO A 603 17.23 15.38 -18.49
N GLU A 604 17.30 16.67 -18.13
CA GLU A 604 16.73 17.77 -18.92
C GLU A 604 17.78 18.60 -19.68
N ASP A 605 19.07 18.32 -19.50
CA ASP A 605 20.18 19.11 -20.09
C ASP A 605 21.45 18.24 -20.23
N PRO A 606 22.16 18.21 -21.39
CA PRO A 606 23.40 17.44 -21.59
C PRO A 606 24.59 17.88 -20.71
N VAL A 607 24.40 18.78 -19.75
CA VAL A 607 25.45 19.25 -18.84
C VAL A 607 25.75 18.17 -17.78
N THR A 608 26.99 17.69 -17.78
CA THR A 608 27.54 16.82 -16.74
C THR A 608 27.83 17.61 -15.46
N ILE A 609 27.31 17.17 -14.33
CA ILE A 609 27.52 17.76 -13.00
C ILE A 609 28.33 16.85 -12.09
N ILE A 610 28.99 17.40 -11.07
CA ILE A 610 29.70 16.61 -10.07
C ILE A 610 28.70 15.97 -9.10
N ALA A 611 28.71 14.65 -9.02
CA ALA A 611 27.89 13.86 -8.09
C ALA A 611 28.66 13.46 -6.80
N GLY A 612 30.00 13.48 -6.85
CA GLY A 612 30.87 13.14 -5.71
C GLY A 612 32.26 12.69 -6.14
N GLY A 613 32.90 11.86 -5.32
CA GLY A 613 34.19 11.24 -5.60
C GLY A 613 35.28 11.63 -4.61
N ASP A 614 36.20 10.70 -4.35
CA ASP A 614 37.30 10.88 -3.40
C ASP A 614 38.19 12.06 -3.76
N ALA A 615 38.35 12.36 -5.05
CA ALA A 615 39.13 13.51 -5.50
C ALA A 615 38.48 14.86 -5.15
N ILE A 616 37.15 14.94 -5.22
CA ILE A 616 36.39 16.13 -4.85
C ILE A 616 36.45 16.33 -3.33
N LEU A 617 36.37 15.24 -2.56
CA LEU A 617 36.52 15.29 -1.11
C LEU A 617 37.93 15.71 -0.71
N CYS A 618 38.96 15.08 -1.28
CA CYS A 618 40.36 15.34 -0.97
C CYS A 618 40.75 16.80 -1.26
N THR A 619 40.41 17.34 -2.44
CA THR A 619 40.68 18.77 -2.75
C THR A 619 39.93 19.72 -1.82
N ALA A 620 38.69 19.39 -1.42
CA ALA A 620 37.93 20.15 -0.43
C ALA A 620 38.53 20.14 0.97
N ARG A 621 39.34 19.12 1.29
CA ARG A 621 40.07 19.00 2.54
C ARG A 621 41.45 19.66 2.49
N VAL A 622 42.13 19.64 1.33
CA VAL A 622 43.44 20.26 1.15
C VAL A 622 43.36 21.78 1.02
N GLU A 623 42.37 22.31 0.29
CA GLU A 623 42.24 23.76 0.01
C GLU A 623 42.38 24.65 1.26
N PRO A 624 41.74 24.35 2.41
CA PRO A 624 41.86 25.18 3.60
C PRO A 624 43.27 25.33 4.16
N HIS A 625 44.16 24.35 3.89
CA HIS A 625 45.55 24.35 4.33
C HIS A 625 46.48 25.11 3.38
N VAL A 626 46.02 25.42 2.16
CA VAL A 626 46.85 26.09 1.16
C VAL A 626 47.09 27.54 1.55
N GLU A 627 48.34 27.98 1.47
CA GLU A 627 48.68 29.39 1.73
C GLU A 627 48.06 30.33 0.68
N PRO A 628 47.55 31.52 1.07
CA PRO A 628 46.92 32.45 0.13
C PRO A 628 47.84 32.87 -1.01
N GLY A 629 47.41 32.66 -2.25
CA GLY A 629 48.15 32.96 -3.47
C GLY A 629 49.05 31.81 -3.93
N GLN A 630 48.86 30.60 -3.39
CA GLN A 630 49.61 29.41 -3.80
C GLN A 630 48.69 28.34 -4.39
N ILE A 631 49.31 27.46 -5.17
CA ILE A 631 48.71 26.27 -5.76
C ILE A 631 49.44 25.06 -5.17
N TRP A 632 48.73 24.24 -4.40
CA TRP A 632 49.26 23.02 -3.83
C TRP A 632 48.61 21.81 -4.50
N ALA A 633 49.37 20.74 -4.67
CA ALA A 633 48.92 19.47 -5.19
C ALA A 633 49.25 18.33 -4.24
N THR A 634 48.47 17.26 -4.29
CA THR A 634 48.82 16.02 -3.62
C THR A 634 49.89 15.24 -4.39
N GLU A 635 50.46 14.21 -3.75
CA GLU A 635 51.39 13.28 -4.37
C GLU A 635 50.82 12.61 -5.63
N GLU A 636 49.55 12.23 -5.61
CA GLU A 636 48.87 11.56 -6.73
C GLU A 636 48.82 12.47 -7.96
N PHE A 637 48.50 13.75 -7.77
CA PHE A 637 48.53 14.72 -8.86
C PHE A 637 49.97 14.98 -9.35
N ARG A 638 50.95 15.08 -8.44
CA ARG A 638 52.37 15.23 -8.81
C ARG A 638 52.84 14.08 -9.71
N GLN A 639 52.47 12.85 -9.37
CA GLN A 639 52.81 11.67 -10.14
C GLN A 639 52.21 11.73 -11.55
N GLU A 640 50.93 12.05 -11.70
CA GLU A 640 50.33 12.24 -13.04
C GLU A 640 50.95 13.41 -13.81
N LEU A 641 51.24 14.53 -13.15
CA LEU A 641 51.88 15.67 -13.79
C LEU A 641 53.27 15.29 -14.34
N SER A 642 54.05 14.52 -13.60
CA SER A 642 55.39 14.05 -14.01
C SER A 642 55.39 13.08 -15.19
N ARG A 643 54.24 12.46 -15.51
CA ARG A 643 54.11 11.57 -16.67
C ARG A 643 53.97 12.34 -17.98
N LYS A 644 53.71 13.67 -17.92
CA LYS A 644 53.57 14.52 -19.10
C LYS A 644 54.71 15.55 -19.15
N PRO A 645 55.21 15.92 -20.35
CA PRO A 645 56.18 16.99 -20.49
C PRO A 645 55.57 18.30 -19.97
N SER A 646 56.17 18.89 -18.92
CA SER A 646 55.71 20.16 -18.36
C SER A 646 56.87 20.99 -17.82
N LEU A 647 56.68 22.31 -17.77
CA LEU A 647 57.63 23.24 -17.16
C LEU A 647 57.42 23.36 -15.64
N TRP A 648 56.36 22.75 -15.12
CA TRP A 648 55.97 22.81 -13.72
C TRP A 648 56.97 22.08 -12.83
N ARG A 649 57.44 22.76 -11.80
CA ARG A 649 58.23 22.20 -10.70
C ARG A 649 57.32 21.98 -9.49
N THR A 650 57.57 20.91 -8.76
CA THR A 650 56.85 20.59 -7.52
C THR A 650 57.81 20.56 -6.35
N THR A 651 57.60 21.44 -5.38
CA THR A 651 58.44 21.55 -4.18
C THR A 651 57.67 20.99 -2.97
N PRO A 652 58.20 20.02 -2.21
CA PRO A 652 57.50 19.46 -1.05
C PRO A 652 57.13 20.54 -0.02
N VAL A 653 55.91 20.47 0.53
CA VAL A 653 55.47 21.32 1.63
C VAL A 653 55.61 20.52 2.93
N PRO A 654 56.37 21.02 3.93
CA PRO A 654 56.54 20.31 5.20
C PRO A 654 55.24 20.33 6.01
N GLY A 655 54.81 19.17 6.51
CA GLY A 655 53.61 19.03 7.33
C GLY A 655 53.87 19.28 8.81
N PRO A 656 52.82 19.60 9.59
CA PRO A 656 52.93 19.80 11.04
C PRO A 656 53.28 18.51 11.81
N SER A 657 53.16 17.33 11.18
CA SER A 657 53.52 16.03 11.77
C SER A 657 54.39 15.21 10.82
N GLY A 658 55.49 15.80 10.35
CA GLY A 658 56.45 15.16 9.44
C GLY A 658 56.24 15.56 7.98
N ASP A 659 56.24 14.59 7.07
CA ASP A 659 56.09 14.81 5.62
C ASP A 659 54.64 14.76 5.13
N ARG A 660 53.66 14.62 6.04
CA ARG A 660 52.23 14.47 5.74
C ARG A 660 51.35 15.44 6.52
N PHE A 661 50.23 15.80 5.92
CA PHE A 661 49.14 16.59 6.50
C PHE A 661 47.95 15.68 6.78
N ASN A 662 47.38 15.74 7.98
CA ASN A 662 46.05 15.18 8.21
C ASN A 662 45.01 16.24 7.83
N VAL A 663 44.34 16.05 6.71
CA VAL A 663 43.40 17.02 6.14
C VAL A 663 41.94 16.71 6.53
N LYS A 664 41.71 15.83 7.51
CA LYS A 664 40.36 15.59 8.02
C LYS A 664 39.72 16.89 8.56
N LYS A 665 38.39 16.95 8.56
CA LYS A 665 37.69 18.08 9.16
C LYS A 665 37.90 18.11 10.68
N GLU A 666 38.33 19.25 11.22
CA GLU A 666 38.42 19.45 12.67
C GLU A 666 37.05 19.23 13.34
N GLY A 667 37.01 18.37 14.36
CA GLY A 667 35.79 17.99 15.08
C GLY A 667 34.87 16.97 14.38
N GLY A 668 35.27 16.43 13.22
CA GLY A 668 34.52 15.38 12.52
C GLY A 668 34.76 13.96 13.07
N THR A 669 33.79 13.06 12.90
CA THR A 669 33.89 11.62 13.21
C THR A 669 34.51 10.79 12.07
N GLU A 670 35.07 11.46 11.06
CA GLU A 670 35.70 10.85 9.88
C GLU A 670 37.06 10.22 10.24
N PRO A 671 37.50 9.15 9.55
CA PRO A 671 38.84 8.61 9.71
C PRO A 671 39.91 9.65 9.31
N ASP A 672 41.12 9.51 9.86
CA ASP A 672 42.25 10.37 9.48
C ASP A 672 42.57 10.25 7.99
N LEU A 673 42.74 11.40 7.32
CA LEU A 673 43.09 11.49 5.91
C LEU A 673 44.47 12.14 5.77
N TRP A 674 45.50 11.31 5.64
CA TRP A 674 46.90 11.75 5.58
C TRP A 674 47.39 11.89 4.14
N VAL A 675 47.81 13.08 3.74
CA VAL A 675 48.31 13.38 2.38
C VAL A 675 49.68 14.05 2.40
N ARG A 676 50.50 13.82 1.37
CA ARG A 676 51.72 14.60 1.11
C ARG A 676 51.39 15.73 0.14
N LEU A 677 51.85 16.94 0.43
CA LEU A 677 51.52 18.14 -0.35
C LEU A 677 52.77 18.72 -1.00
N TYR A 678 52.59 19.26 -2.20
CA TYR A 678 53.63 19.87 -3.02
C TYR A 678 53.13 21.21 -3.55
N ARG A 679 53.96 22.25 -3.45
CA ARG A 679 53.70 23.54 -4.08
C ARG A 679 54.06 23.45 -5.56
N LEU A 680 53.16 23.90 -6.44
CA LEU A 680 53.42 24.03 -7.87
C LEU A 680 54.02 25.38 -8.18
N GLU A 681 55.11 25.36 -8.95
CA GLU A 681 55.87 26.53 -9.38
C GLU A 681 56.15 26.40 -10.89
N LEU A 682 55.98 27.49 -11.65
CA LEU A 682 56.27 27.51 -13.08
C LEU A 682 57.67 28.05 -13.36
#